data_AF-A0A2N3NJE6-F1
#
_entry.id   AF-A0A2N3NJE6-F1
#
_cell.length_a   1.000
_cell.length_b   1.000
_cell.length_c   1.000
_cell.angle_alpha   90.00
_cell.angle_beta   90.00
_cell.angle_gamma   90.00
#
_symmetry.space_group_name_H-M   'P 1'
#
loop_
_entity.id
_entity.type
_entity.pdbx_description
1 polymer ?
#
loop_
_entity_poly.entity_id
_entity_poly.type
_entity_poly.pdbx_seq_one_letter_code
_entity_poly.pdbx_strand_id
1 'polypeptide(L)'
;MVSRFKSESRFRLRGWRGVLSRFPSQVFLIPQGTGILAAILHQLQYQFKGLHTISVILWFIAFITLFTFFALYLLKALLYPGQFVHAISHNTVEAACLASISISFTSVIQMLVMVVVPSWGGPGWGKAAYILWWINTAMAVFACFLLPPLFIKTLHSEGGLRHAFTPVTQLPIIAALTSAAGAGTLCQYAMLSPEQKVPMIVVAYLEIGIGIPIALALDTLFWARQYLPWDQPNDGLSLPKRQIYVEMILCGPWGQGSFAMQGLGNALLNGAFDKNHGVLLTHDAGRVIGYSSIFFGLVCWGASLFWWFFACMGIVHALLWKKGPRFTFTLTNWSVVFPWGVYTNAAVQLGKLTDSVAFRVWATIMATSLAIIWIVSILLTIRGLIKGNLLGPKPVQLIMVENIKAPSKVLSRTGQAFKLFFRKTSDTEDTKTRHSAPMSAAVLSHATPAALRPGPPGQPDITYAPDWEKYLARVAARLKSGGLASTLPPRFPDKLSGDLVWEGETLADTYDWTYVLDAEQLNEIEEALKHFKSLNLHLGHISAETFPLPHLRPELRQLSKELHDGHGFFVIRGVQVDKHTREENIAIHAGLSAHIASLRGRQDTFYDGKPAAVVVTHIKNLNTPGSENIIGSPAYTTDKQVFHTDSGDIVSLFALETAEEGGASKLASTWRVYNELAKTRPDLIKTLSEDWDVEIFGNQGRWYVSRPLLYHQPATDSTPERVLLQYARRQFVGFGALPRSSQIPPITEAQAEALDALHFLGEKFCVSTGFEKGDIQYVNNLAVFHARDGYRDSDTKQ
;
A
#
# COMPACT_ATOMS: atom_id res chain seq x y z
N MET A 1 11.68 7.12 -44.71
CA MET A 1 10.90 7.71 -43.60
C MET A 1 10.58 6.56 -42.64
N VAL A 2 10.74 6.72 -41.33
CA VAL A 2 10.88 5.65 -40.28
C VAL A 2 12.34 5.27 -39.99
N SER A 3 13.09 6.22 -39.42
CA SER A 3 14.43 5.98 -38.83
C SER A 3 14.65 6.87 -37.60
N ARG A 4 13.69 6.94 -36.67
CA ARG A 4 13.79 7.81 -35.49
C ARG A 4 13.00 7.36 -34.25
N PHE A 5 13.08 6.09 -33.88
CA PHE A 5 12.67 5.62 -32.53
C PHE A 5 13.50 4.41 -32.06
N LYS A 6 14.84 4.53 -32.17
CA LYS A 6 15.81 3.63 -31.51
C LYS A 6 16.74 4.47 -30.61
N SER A 7 16.27 4.91 -29.44
CA SER A 7 17.13 5.20 -28.29
C SER A 7 16.31 5.52 -27.03
N GLU A 8 15.92 4.53 -26.23
CA GLU A 8 15.43 4.83 -24.87
C GLU A 8 15.58 3.68 -23.85
N SER A 9 16.54 2.76 -24.04
CA SER A 9 16.78 1.63 -23.11
C SER A 9 18.21 1.52 -22.57
N ARG A 10 18.86 2.66 -22.32
CA ARG A 10 20.11 2.71 -21.53
C ARG A 10 20.14 3.96 -20.68
N PHE A 11 19.87 3.84 -19.38
CA PHE A 11 20.55 4.67 -18.38
C PHE A 11 20.33 4.07 -16.97
N ARG A 12 21.34 3.33 -16.49
CA ARG A 12 21.60 3.24 -15.04
C ARG A 12 21.83 4.68 -14.57
N LEU A 13 20.89 5.28 -13.87
CA LEU A 13 21.10 6.62 -13.34
C LEU A 13 21.73 6.55 -11.95
N ARG A 14 23.00 6.16 -11.91
CA ARG A 14 23.92 6.69 -10.91
C ARG A 14 24.24 8.13 -11.33
N GLY A 15 23.86 9.11 -10.52
CA GLY A 15 24.07 10.53 -10.79
C GLY A 15 22.78 11.35 -10.79
N TRP A 16 22.93 12.66 -11.05
CA TRP A 16 21.87 13.69 -10.92
C TRP A 16 20.56 13.36 -11.66
N ARG A 17 20.64 12.67 -12.80
CA ARG A 17 19.46 12.26 -13.59
C ARG A 17 18.53 11.29 -12.84
N GLY A 18 19.07 10.41 -12.00
CA GLY A 18 18.29 9.41 -11.25
C GLY A 18 17.64 10.00 -10.00
N VAL A 19 18.32 10.98 -9.41
CA VAL A 19 17.74 11.85 -8.38
C VAL A 19 16.59 12.66 -8.98
N LEU A 20 16.79 13.20 -10.19
CA LEU A 20 15.80 14.01 -10.88
C LEU A 20 14.53 13.22 -11.25
N SER A 21 14.67 11.99 -11.77
CA SER A 21 13.51 11.18 -12.14
C SER A 21 12.63 10.80 -10.93
N ARG A 22 13.25 10.74 -9.74
CA ARG A 22 12.60 10.44 -8.45
C ARG A 22 12.35 11.68 -7.59
N PHE A 23 12.55 12.88 -8.15
CA PHE A 23 12.49 14.11 -7.38
C PHE A 23 11.06 14.32 -6.83
N PRO A 24 10.87 14.31 -5.50
CA PRO A 24 9.56 14.27 -4.88
C PRO A 24 8.91 15.65 -4.80
N SER A 25 7.60 15.76 -4.97
CA SER A 25 6.87 17.04 -4.84
C SER A 25 6.85 17.57 -3.39
N GLN A 26 7.05 16.71 -2.39
CA GLN A 26 7.07 17.07 -0.97
C GLN A 26 8.17 18.09 -0.63
N VAL A 27 9.18 18.28 -1.50
CA VAL A 27 10.19 19.33 -1.34
C VAL A 27 9.59 20.73 -1.30
N PHE A 28 8.41 20.95 -1.91
CA PHE A 28 7.73 22.25 -1.89
C PHE A 28 7.17 22.63 -0.51
N LEU A 29 7.10 21.69 0.44
CA LEU A 29 6.78 22.00 1.85
C LEU A 29 7.87 22.85 2.53
N ILE A 30 9.11 22.81 2.03
CA ILE A 30 10.26 23.56 2.57
C ILE A 30 10.13 25.07 2.28
N PRO A 31 10.04 25.54 1.02
CA PRO A 31 9.82 26.95 0.74
C PRO A 31 8.48 27.44 1.31
N GLN A 32 7.47 26.57 1.36
CA GLN A 32 6.18 26.87 1.99
C GLN A 32 6.34 27.24 3.46
N GLY A 33 6.97 26.37 4.27
CA GLY A 33 7.20 26.62 5.69
C GLY A 33 8.17 27.76 5.96
N THR A 34 9.17 27.93 5.11
CA THR A 34 10.18 29.00 5.25
C THR A 34 9.58 30.38 4.95
N GLY A 35 8.74 30.48 3.92
CA GLY A 35 8.08 31.72 3.53
C GLY A 35 7.12 32.25 4.60
N ILE A 36 6.31 31.38 5.19
CA ILE A 36 5.39 31.81 6.26
C ILE A 36 6.14 32.23 7.53
N LEU A 37 7.24 31.55 7.89
CA LEU A 37 8.08 31.97 9.02
C LEU A 37 8.66 33.36 8.77
N ALA A 38 9.17 33.63 7.56
CA ALA A 38 9.64 34.96 7.17
C ALA A 38 8.55 36.03 7.37
N ALA A 39 7.33 35.76 6.88
CA ALA A 39 6.19 36.69 7.00
C ALA A 39 5.81 36.98 8.46
N ILE A 40 5.83 35.97 9.33
CA ILE A 40 5.53 36.14 10.77
C ILE A 40 6.60 36.98 11.45
N LEU A 41 7.88 36.63 11.29
CA LEU A 41 8.98 37.33 11.97
C LEU A 41 9.07 38.79 11.54
N HIS A 42 8.74 39.09 10.29
CA HIS A 42 8.68 40.46 9.77
C HIS A 42 7.57 41.30 10.43
N GLN A 43 6.44 40.68 10.74
CA GLN A 43 5.23 41.35 11.22
C GLN A 43 5.04 41.31 12.74
N LEU A 44 5.87 40.54 13.45
CA LEU A 44 5.77 40.35 14.90
C LEU A 44 5.93 41.69 15.63
N GLN A 45 5.16 41.92 16.69
CA GLN A 45 5.23 43.19 17.42
C GLN A 45 6.50 43.32 18.27
N TYR A 46 6.87 42.27 19.01
CA TYR A 46 8.09 42.27 19.80
C TYR A 46 9.28 41.99 18.89
N GLN A 47 9.99 43.07 18.52
CA GLN A 47 11.15 43.04 17.63
C GLN A 47 12.45 43.26 18.43
N PHE A 48 13.50 42.52 18.10
CA PHE A 48 14.86 42.82 18.54
C PHE A 48 15.72 43.25 17.35
N LYS A 49 16.86 43.89 17.63
CA LYS A 49 17.79 44.36 16.59
C LYS A 49 18.29 43.19 15.75
N GLY A 50 17.84 43.10 14.51
CA GLY A 50 18.21 42.04 13.56
C GLY A 50 17.09 41.06 13.19
N LEU A 51 15.94 41.05 13.90
CA LEU A 51 14.84 40.14 13.57
C LEU A 51 14.27 40.37 12.16
N HIS A 52 14.12 41.63 11.77
CA HIS A 52 13.73 42.01 10.40
C HIS A 52 14.74 41.49 9.36
N THR A 53 16.03 41.63 9.61
CA THR A 53 17.09 41.08 8.73
C THR A 53 16.97 39.56 8.61
N ILE A 54 16.72 38.84 9.71
CA ILE A 54 16.49 37.39 9.70
C ILE A 54 15.26 37.05 8.83
N SER A 55 14.17 37.81 8.96
CA SER A 55 12.96 37.61 8.14
C SER A 55 13.25 37.74 6.64
N VAL A 56 14.05 38.73 6.24
CA VAL A 56 14.46 38.95 4.84
C VAL A 56 15.35 37.82 4.35
N ILE A 57 16.30 37.35 5.16
CA ILE A 57 17.15 36.19 4.81
C ILE A 57 16.29 34.94 4.57
N LEU A 58 15.34 34.64 5.46
CA LEU A 58 14.43 33.51 5.30
C LEU A 58 13.56 33.66 4.04
N TRP A 59 13.09 34.87 3.73
CA TRP A 59 12.37 35.13 2.49
C TRP A 59 13.20 34.83 1.25
N PHE A 60 14.48 35.25 1.19
CA PHE A 60 15.38 34.89 0.10
C PHE A 60 15.63 33.38 0.00
N ILE A 61 15.77 32.68 1.13
CA ILE A 61 15.89 31.22 1.15
C ILE A 61 14.63 30.58 0.55
N ALA A 62 13.43 31.04 0.95
CA ALA A 62 12.16 30.55 0.41
C ALA A 62 12.04 30.81 -1.10
N PHE A 63 12.42 32.00 -1.56
CA PHE A 63 12.45 32.37 -2.98
C PHE A 63 13.38 31.43 -3.77
N ILE A 64 14.65 31.34 -3.37
CA ILE A 64 15.66 30.54 -4.08
C ILE A 64 15.25 29.08 -4.13
N THR A 65 14.80 28.51 -3.01
CA THR A 65 14.39 27.10 -2.94
C THR A 65 13.13 26.82 -3.75
N LEU A 66 12.14 27.70 -3.75
CA LEU A 66 10.93 27.57 -4.56
C LEU A 66 11.26 27.49 -6.06
N PHE A 67 11.98 28.47 -6.59
CA PHE A 67 12.30 28.52 -8.02
C PHE A 67 13.25 27.39 -8.44
N THR A 68 14.20 27.02 -7.56
CA THR A 68 15.10 25.88 -7.81
C THR A 68 14.31 24.57 -7.88
N PHE A 69 13.47 24.29 -6.90
CA PHE A 69 12.69 23.06 -6.86
C PHE A 69 11.64 23.03 -7.98
N PHE A 70 11.05 24.17 -8.33
CA PHE A 70 10.14 24.29 -9.46
C PHE A 70 10.86 23.95 -10.77
N ALA A 71 12.04 24.52 -11.02
CA ALA A 71 12.83 24.22 -12.21
C ALA A 71 13.21 22.74 -12.29
N LEU A 72 13.64 22.13 -11.17
CA LEU A 72 13.95 20.70 -11.12
C LEU A 72 12.71 19.82 -11.36
N TYR A 73 11.57 20.17 -10.77
CA TYR A 73 10.34 19.39 -10.92
C TYR A 73 9.73 19.55 -12.33
N LEU A 74 9.85 20.73 -12.93
CA LEU A 74 9.52 20.96 -14.35
C LEU A 74 10.44 20.15 -15.25
N LEU A 75 11.75 20.12 -14.96
CA LEU A 75 12.70 19.29 -15.70
C LEU A 75 12.38 17.80 -15.57
N LYS A 76 11.92 17.32 -14.41
CA LYS A 76 11.36 15.96 -14.23
C LYS A 76 10.16 15.73 -15.16
N ALA A 77 9.21 16.66 -15.21
CA ALA A 77 8.02 16.55 -16.06
C ALA A 77 8.37 16.51 -17.56
N LEU A 78 9.37 17.29 -17.98
CA LEU A 78 9.82 17.36 -19.38
C LEU A 78 10.67 16.15 -19.80
N LEU A 79 11.59 15.69 -18.94
CA LEU A 79 12.51 14.60 -19.28
C LEU A 79 11.95 13.20 -18.97
N TYR A 80 11.01 13.08 -18.03
CA TYR A 80 10.43 11.80 -17.60
C TYR A 80 8.89 11.87 -17.53
N PRO A 81 8.19 12.21 -18.62
CA PRO A 81 6.75 12.48 -18.60
C PRO A 81 5.92 11.28 -18.12
N GLY A 82 6.29 10.05 -18.50
CA GLY A 82 5.60 8.84 -18.04
C GLY A 82 5.69 8.62 -16.52
N GLN A 83 6.87 8.85 -15.92
CA GLN A 83 7.06 8.74 -14.47
C GLN A 83 6.35 9.86 -13.71
N PHE A 84 6.39 11.08 -14.27
CA PHE A 84 5.67 12.22 -13.73
C PHE A 84 4.16 11.95 -13.70
N VAL A 85 3.55 11.56 -14.83
CA VAL A 85 2.12 11.25 -14.93
C VAL A 85 1.75 10.10 -14.00
N HIS A 86 2.56 9.03 -13.98
CA HIS A 86 2.33 7.90 -13.08
C HIS A 86 2.33 8.34 -11.61
N ALA A 87 3.33 9.14 -11.20
CA ALA A 87 3.46 9.61 -9.81
C ALA A 87 2.26 10.46 -9.36
N ILE A 88 1.80 11.42 -10.18
CA ILE A 88 0.66 12.28 -9.82
C ILE A 88 -0.70 11.56 -9.91
N SER A 89 -0.80 10.48 -10.69
CA SER A 89 -2.08 9.75 -10.88
C SER A 89 -2.26 8.57 -9.92
N HIS A 90 -1.21 8.12 -9.25
CA HIS A 90 -1.23 6.95 -8.35
C HIS A 90 -0.70 7.26 -6.93
N ASN A 91 -0.33 8.50 -6.63
CA ASN A 91 0.12 8.90 -5.29
C ASN A 91 -0.54 10.21 -4.86
N THR A 92 -1.48 10.11 -3.92
CA THR A 92 -2.26 11.25 -3.39
C THR A 92 -1.37 12.31 -2.74
N VAL A 93 -0.29 11.90 -2.04
CA VAL A 93 0.66 12.85 -1.41
C VAL A 93 1.43 13.62 -2.49
N GLU A 94 1.88 12.93 -3.54
CA GLU A 94 2.62 13.56 -4.64
C GLU A 94 1.75 14.59 -5.38
N ALA A 95 0.49 14.25 -5.64
CA ALA A 95 -0.45 15.16 -6.29
C ALA A 95 -0.80 16.36 -5.40
N ALA A 96 -1.11 16.12 -4.11
CA ALA A 96 -1.51 17.17 -3.18
C ALA A 96 -0.38 18.20 -2.91
N CYS A 97 0.87 17.75 -2.80
CA CYS A 97 2.01 18.64 -2.56
C CYS A 97 2.33 19.57 -3.73
N LEU A 98 1.75 19.39 -4.93
CA LEU A 98 1.86 20.37 -6.01
C LEU A 98 1.18 21.70 -5.66
N ALA A 99 0.13 21.66 -4.83
CA ALA A 99 -0.52 22.88 -4.34
C ALA A 99 0.43 23.75 -3.49
N SER A 100 1.45 23.15 -2.85
CA SER A 100 2.47 23.87 -2.08
C SER A 100 3.31 24.82 -2.93
N ILE A 101 3.36 24.67 -4.25
CA ILE A 101 3.98 25.64 -5.15
C ILE A 101 3.26 26.99 -5.05
N SER A 102 1.93 26.99 -5.17
CA SER A 102 1.11 28.22 -5.07
C SER A 102 1.13 28.80 -3.65
N ILE A 103 1.07 27.95 -2.62
CA ILE A 103 1.17 28.41 -1.22
C ILE A 103 2.51 29.14 -0.96
N SER A 104 3.61 28.53 -1.41
CA SER A 104 4.96 29.12 -1.29
C SER A 104 5.07 30.43 -2.06
N PHE A 105 4.55 30.46 -3.29
CA PHE A 105 4.60 31.63 -4.15
C PHE A 105 3.82 32.81 -3.55
N THR A 106 2.66 32.54 -2.93
CA THR A 106 1.91 33.56 -2.19
C THR A 106 2.72 34.16 -1.05
N SER A 107 3.39 33.33 -0.24
CA SER A 107 4.23 33.80 0.87
C SER A 107 5.38 34.69 0.37
N VAL A 108 5.97 34.34 -0.78
CA VAL A 108 7.00 35.14 -1.43
C VAL A 108 6.46 36.49 -1.91
N ILE A 109 5.26 36.51 -2.51
CA ILE A 109 4.58 37.75 -2.95
C ILE A 109 4.22 38.65 -1.76
N GLN A 110 3.76 38.08 -0.65
CA GLN A 110 3.46 38.85 0.57
C GLN A 110 4.72 39.55 1.11
N MET A 111 5.83 38.82 1.19
CA MET A 111 7.11 39.39 1.62
C MET A 111 7.67 40.42 0.63
N LEU A 112 7.51 40.20 -0.69
CA LEU A 112 7.86 41.19 -1.72
C LEU A 112 7.18 42.53 -1.40
N VAL A 113 5.88 42.51 -1.11
CA VAL A 113 5.14 43.73 -0.82
C VAL A 113 5.53 44.34 0.53
N MET A 114 5.71 43.54 1.58
CA MET A 114 6.07 44.08 2.91
C MET A 114 7.50 44.62 2.97
N VAL A 115 8.43 44.07 2.19
CA VAL A 115 9.85 44.45 2.22
C VAL A 115 10.19 45.45 1.11
N VAL A 116 9.85 45.13 -0.14
CA VAL A 116 10.36 45.86 -1.32
C VAL A 116 9.56 47.12 -1.60
N VAL A 117 8.23 47.10 -1.46
CA VAL A 117 7.40 48.30 -1.74
C VAL A 117 7.75 49.46 -0.80
N PRO A 118 7.88 49.27 0.53
CA PRO A 118 8.31 50.33 1.44
C PRO A 118 9.77 50.76 1.25
N SER A 119 10.67 49.83 0.93
CA SER A 119 12.12 50.10 0.97
C SER A 119 12.68 50.59 -0.37
N TRP A 120 12.20 50.05 -1.50
CA TRP A 120 12.80 50.20 -2.84
C TRP A 120 11.86 50.90 -3.83
N GLY A 121 10.81 51.54 -3.33
CA GLY A 121 10.15 52.64 -4.01
C GLY A 121 9.09 52.26 -5.04
N GLY A 122 7.85 52.20 -4.58
CA GLY A 122 6.74 52.85 -5.30
C GLY A 122 5.74 51.95 -6.02
N PRO A 123 4.72 52.56 -6.67
CA PRO A 123 3.57 51.88 -7.27
C PRO A 123 3.91 50.80 -8.31
N GLY A 124 5.10 50.87 -8.92
CA GLY A 124 5.58 49.88 -9.90
C GLY A 124 5.72 48.48 -9.30
N TRP A 125 6.38 48.36 -8.14
CA TRP A 125 6.51 47.08 -7.42
C TRP A 125 5.16 46.59 -6.88
N GLY A 126 4.29 47.51 -6.46
CA GLY A 126 2.91 47.21 -6.11
C GLY A 126 2.13 46.58 -7.28
N LYS A 127 2.26 47.15 -8.48
CA LYS A 127 1.65 46.63 -9.70
C LYS A 127 2.26 45.29 -10.14
N ALA A 128 3.57 45.10 -9.96
CA ALA A 128 4.20 43.80 -10.21
C ALA A 128 3.63 42.72 -9.27
N ALA A 129 3.53 43.01 -7.97
CA ALA A 129 2.93 42.11 -7.00
C ALA A 129 1.46 41.78 -7.33
N TYR A 130 0.68 42.78 -7.77
CA TYR A 130 -0.68 42.61 -8.25
C TYR A 130 -0.78 41.60 -9.41
N ILE A 131 0.10 41.71 -10.41
CA ILE A 131 0.13 40.78 -11.55
C ILE A 131 0.52 39.37 -11.10
N LEU A 132 1.56 39.25 -10.26
CA LEU A 132 2.02 37.95 -9.74
C LEU A 132 0.93 37.28 -8.88
N TRP A 133 0.15 38.07 -8.14
CA TRP A 133 -0.97 37.56 -7.36
C TRP A 133 -2.06 36.96 -8.25
N TRP A 134 -2.43 37.61 -9.38
CA TRP A 134 -3.40 37.03 -10.31
C TRP A 134 -2.92 35.73 -10.95
N ILE A 135 -1.63 35.65 -11.32
CA ILE A 135 -1.02 34.40 -11.81
C ILE A 135 -1.14 33.30 -10.76
N ASN A 136 -0.79 33.62 -9.51
CA ASN A 136 -0.87 32.68 -8.41
C ASN A 136 -2.31 32.27 -8.06
N THR A 137 -3.26 33.21 -8.15
CA THR A 137 -4.70 32.97 -7.93
C THR A 137 -5.21 31.94 -8.92
N ALA A 138 -4.86 32.08 -10.21
CA ALA A 138 -5.20 31.08 -11.22
C ALA A 138 -4.61 29.71 -10.90
N MET A 139 -3.35 29.66 -10.43
CA MET A 139 -2.73 28.41 -9.99
C MET A 139 -3.44 27.77 -8.78
N ALA A 140 -3.82 28.57 -7.78
CA ALA A 140 -4.50 28.11 -6.57
C ALA A 140 -5.89 27.53 -6.89
N VAL A 141 -6.67 28.26 -7.69
CA VAL A 141 -7.99 27.83 -8.16
C VAL A 141 -7.85 26.55 -9.00
N PHE A 142 -6.90 26.51 -9.93
CA PHE A 142 -6.67 25.32 -10.74
C PHE A 142 -6.31 24.09 -9.89
N ALA A 143 -5.48 24.25 -8.85
CA ALA A 143 -5.18 23.18 -7.91
C ALA A 143 -6.43 22.68 -7.17
N CYS A 144 -7.30 23.59 -6.71
CA CYS A 144 -8.56 23.26 -6.05
C CYS A 144 -9.53 22.46 -6.93
N PHE A 145 -9.58 22.72 -8.24
CA PHE A 145 -10.49 22.02 -9.15
C PHE A 145 -9.89 20.76 -9.78
N LEU A 146 -8.59 20.75 -10.10
CA LEU A 146 -7.95 19.64 -10.82
C LEU A 146 -7.57 18.48 -9.90
N LEU A 147 -7.08 18.76 -8.69
CA LEU A 147 -6.51 17.73 -7.82
C LEU A 147 -7.58 16.82 -7.18
N PRO A 148 -8.76 17.29 -6.74
CA PRO A 148 -9.77 16.41 -6.16
C PRO A 148 -10.25 15.26 -7.08
N PRO A 149 -10.49 15.46 -8.40
CA PRO A 149 -10.75 14.35 -9.32
C PRO A 149 -9.63 13.29 -9.36
N LEU A 150 -8.36 13.71 -9.25
CA LEU A 150 -7.23 12.76 -9.18
C LEU A 150 -7.28 11.96 -7.86
N PHE A 151 -7.66 12.61 -6.75
CA PHE A 151 -7.82 11.93 -5.46
C PHE A 151 -8.94 10.89 -5.50
N ILE A 152 -10.04 11.16 -6.22
CA ILE A 152 -11.14 10.20 -6.41
C ILE A 152 -10.66 8.99 -7.22
N LYS A 153 -9.82 9.20 -8.23
CA LYS A 153 -9.24 8.10 -9.01
C LYS A 153 -8.34 7.21 -8.13
N THR A 154 -7.50 7.80 -7.28
CA THR A 154 -6.68 7.02 -6.32
C THR A 154 -7.51 6.38 -5.20
N LEU A 155 -8.67 6.94 -4.86
CA LEU A 155 -9.60 6.40 -3.85
C LEU A 155 -10.09 4.99 -4.20
N HIS A 156 -10.31 4.70 -5.49
CA HIS A 156 -10.73 3.37 -5.95
C HIS A 156 -9.57 2.37 -5.96
N SER A 157 -8.32 2.81 -6.20
CA SER A 157 -7.15 1.92 -6.22
C SER A 157 -6.56 1.61 -4.84
N GLU A 158 -6.76 2.49 -3.84
CA GLU A 158 -6.16 2.35 -2.49
C GLU A 158 -7.11 1.72 -1.44
N GLY A 159 -8.23 1.11 -1.84
CA GLY A 159 -9.15 0.42 -0.92
C GLY A 159 -10.25 1.29 -0.31
N GLY A 160 -10.72 2.32 -1.04
CA GLY A 160 -11.90 3.11 -0.69
C GLY A 160 -11.68 4.18 0.39
N LEU A 161 -12.77 4.59 1.06
CA LEU A 161 -12.77 5.60 2.14
C LEU A 161 -11.78 5.29 3.29
N ARG A 162 -11.33 4.04 3.44
CA ARG A 162 -10.40 3.56 4.47
C ARG A 162 -9.03 4.25 4.44
N HIS A 163 -8.57 4.65 3.25
CA HIS A 163 -7.22 5.20 3.04
C HIS A 163 -7.19 6.58 2.36
N ALA A 164 -8.28 7.00 1.72
CA ALA A 164 -8.23 8.09 0.75
C ALA A 164 -8.31 9.53 1.29
N PHE A 165 -8.83 9.74 2.51
CA PHE A 165 -8.88 11.07 3.12
C PHE A 165 -7.84 11.20 4.24
N THR A 166 -6.64 11.63 3.85
CA THR A 166 -5.57 12.02 4.76
C THR A 166 -5.52 13.54 4.83
N PRO A 167 -5.07 14.15 5.94
CA PRO A 167 -5.01 15.62 6.05
C PRO A 167 -4.30 16.32 4.89
N VAL A 168 -3.36 15.65 4.20
CA VAL A 168 -2.66 16.18 3.02
C VAL A 168 -3.59 16.58 1.87
N THR A 169 -4.77 15.98 1.76
CA THR A 169 -5.75 16.30 0.70
C THR A 169 -6.33 17.71 0.85
N GLN A 170 -6.08 18.40 1.97
CA GLN A 170 -6.46 19.79 2.17
C GLN A 170 -5.47 20.81 1.59
N LEU A 171 -4.27 20.40 1.14
CA LEU A 171 -3.29 21.34 0.56
C LEU A 171 -3.83 22.20 -0.59
N PRO A 172 -4.65 21.71 -1.53
CA PRO A 172 -5.25 22.54 -2.58
C PRO A 172 -6.15 23.64 -1.99
N ILE A 173 -6.98 23.29 -1.01
CA ILE A 173 -7.87 24.21 -0.28
C ILE A 173 -7.05 25.29 0.41
N ILE A 174 -5.95 24.88 1.06
CA ILE A 174 -5.02 25.80 1.71
C ILE A 174 -4.40 26.75 0.68
N ALA A 175 -4.12 26.33 -0.56
CA ALA A 175 -3.62 27.22 -1.62
C ALA A 175 -4.60 28.35 -1.94
N ALA A 176 -5.89 28.05 -2.12
CA ALA A 176 -6.91 29.07 -2.34
C ALA A 176 -7.03 30.03 -1.15
N LEU A 177 -7.07 29.51 0.09
CA LEU A 177 -7.13 30.35 1.29
C LEU A 177 -5.85 31.19 1.49
N THR A 178 -4.70 30.67 1.05
CA THR A 178 -3.44 31.41 1.10
C THR A 178 -3.46 32.56 0.09
N SER A 179 -3.90 32.29 -1.14
CA SER A 179 -4.12 33.31 -2.18
C SER A 179 -5.03 34.44 -1.68
N ALA A 180 -6.14 34.09 -1.03
CA ALA A 180 -7.09 35.04 -0.44
C ALA A 180 -6.43 35.95 0.62
N ALA A 181 -5.57 35.39 1.47
CA ALA A 181 -4.82 36.21 2.41
C ALA A 181 -3.73 37.06 1.75
N GLY A 182 -3.14 36.56 0.66
CA GLY A 182 -2.27 37.34 -0.21
C GLY A 182 -2.96 38.62 -0.67
N ALA A 183 -4.23 38.53 -1.09
CA ALA A 183 -5.03 39.71 -1.46
C ALA A 183 -5.18 40.70 -0.30
N GLY A 184 -5.48 40.20 0.91
CA GLY A 184 -5.55 41.01 2.11
C GLY A 184 -4.25 41.77 2.41
N THR A 185 -3.10 41.09 2.31
CA THR A 185 -1.77 41.71 2.48
C THR A 185 -1.49 42.75 1.39
N LEU A 186 -1.77 42.44 0.13
CA LEU A 186 -1.53 43.34 -1.00
C LEU A 186 -2.38 44.61 -0.90
N CYS A 187 -3.65 44.48 -0.50
CA CYS A 187 -4.53 45.63 -0.32
C CYS A 187 -4.03 46.61 0.75
N GLN A 188 -3.26 46.13 1.72
CA GLN A 188 -2.69 46.94 2.79
C GLN A 188 -1.35 47.57 2.40
N TYR A 189 -0.47 46.81 1.73
CA TYR A 189 0.93 47.20 1.59
C TYR A 189 1.37 47.53 0.14
N ALA A 190 0.61 47.14 -0.90
CA ALA A 190 1.04 47.27 -2.30
C ALA A 190 0.70 48.61 -2.97
N MET A 191 0.23 49.60 -2.21
CA MET A 191 -0.13 50.95 -2.73
C MET A 191 -1.08 50.91 -3.94
N LEU A 192 -2.03 49.99 -3.94
CA LEU A 192 -2.99 49.79 -5.04
C LEU A 192 -4.11 50.82 -5.01
N SER A 193 -4.65 51.13 -6.19
CA SER A 193 -5.88 51.92 -6.33
C SER A 193 -7.14 51.12 -5.91
N PRO A 194 -8.23 51.77 -5.48
CA PRO A 194 -9.49 51.09 -5.16
C PRO A 194 -9.99 50.19 -6.31
N GLU A 195 -9.85 50.64 -7.55
CA GLU A 195 -10.26 49.92 -8.75
C GLU A 195 -9.50 48.59 -8.93
N GLN A 196 -8.26 48.51 -8.42
CA GLN A 196 -7.47 47.27 -8.39
C GLN A 196 -7.78 46.41 -7.17
N LYS A 197 -8.05 47.01 -6.00
CA LYS A 197 -8.32 46.26 -4.76
C LYS A 197 -9.63 45.48 -4.84
N VAL A 198 -10.66 46.06 -5.42
CA VAL A 198 -12.01 45.49 -5.43
C VAL A 198 -12.12 44.12 -6.08
N PRO A 199 -11.64 43.90 -7.32
CA PRO A 199 -11.69 42.57 -7.93
C PRO A 199 -10.87 41.55 -7.14
N MET A 200 -9.75 41.94 -6.53
CA MET A 200 -8.97 41.06 -5.66
C MET A 200 -9.76 40.64 -4.43
N ILE A 201 -10.42 41.60 -3.76
CA ILE A 201 -11.23 41.34 -2.56
C ILE A 201 -12.40 40.41 -2.91
N VAL A 202 -13.10 40.67 -4.02
CA VAL A 202 -14.22 39.81 -4.47
C VAL A 202 -13.73 38.39 -4.73
N VAL A 203 -12.65 38.21 -5.48
CA VAL A 203 -12.09 36.87 -5.75
C VAL A 203 -11.58 36.19 -4.49
N ALA A 204 -10.97 36.92 -3.57
CA ALA A 204 -10.51 36.38 -2.30
C ALA A 204 -11.67 35.87 -1.43
N TYR A 205 -12.83 36.55 -1.40
CA TYR A 205 -14.02 36.03 -0.74
C TYR A 205 -14.60 34.78 -1.44
N LEU A 206 -14.51 34.69 -2.78
CA LEU A 206 -14.88 33.48 -3.51
C LEU A 206 -13.94 32.30 -3.16
N GLU A 207 -12.63 32.55 -3.07
CA GLU A 207 -11.65 31.56 -2.62
C GLU A 207 -11.94 31.07 -1.19
N ILE A 208 -12.34 31.98 -0.28
CA ILE A 208 -12.80 31.61 1.08
C ILE A 208 -14.08 30.78 1.03
N GLY A 209 -15.03 31.15 0.17
CA GLY A 209 -16.29 30.44 -0.04
C GLY A 209 -16.11 29.03 -0.61
N ILE A 210 -15.05 28.79 -1.38
CA ILE A 210 -14.62 27.45 -1.79
C ILE A 210 -13.90 26.75 -0.64
N GLY A 211 -12.98 27.47 0.02
CA GLY A 211 -12.02 26.88 0.94
C GLY A 211 -12.64 26.33 2.22
N ILE A 212 -13.36 27.17 2.97
CA ILE A 212 -13.85 26.82 4.31
C ILE A 212 -14.91 25.70 4.28
N PRO A 213 -15.93 25.72 3.40
CA PRO A 213 -16.92 24.64 3.36
C PRO A 213 -16.33 23.29 2.98
N ILE A 214 -15.39 23.25 2.02
CA ILE A 214 -14.73 21.99 1.64
C ILE A 214 -13.81 21.50 2.76
N ALA A 215 -13.09 22.40 3.44
CA ALA A 215 -12.29 22.04 4.62
C ALA A 215 -13.16 21.38 5.70
N LEU A 216 -14.32 21.98 6.02
CA LEU A 216 -15.28 21.43 6.98
C LEU A 216 -15.78 20.04 6.58
N ALA A 217 -16.09 19.82 5.29
CA ALA A 217 -16.50 18.51 4.79
C ALA A 217 -15.40 17.47 4.94
N LEU A 218 -14.15 17.80 4.59
CA LEU A 218 -13.00 16.90 4.72
C LEU A 218 -12.65 16.62 6.18
N ASP A 219 -12.74 17.62 7.06
CA ASP A 219 -12.56 17.48 8.50
C ASP A 219 -13.59 16.52 9.10
N THR A 220 -14.84 16.63 8.68
CA THR A 220 -15.94 15.74 9.11
C THR A 220 -15.68 14.31 8.65
N LEU A 221 -15.22 14.11 7.41
CA LEU A 221 -14.84 12.78 6.91
C LEU A 221 -13.63 12.21 7.65
N PHE A 222 -12.65 13.04 7.99
CA PHE A 222 -11.51 12.65 8.82
C PHE A 222 -12.00 12.17 10.20
N TRP A 223 -12.91 12.90 10.85
CA TRP A 223 -13.51 12.49 12.12
C TRP A 223 -14.31 11.20 12.02
N ALA A 224 -15.19 11.08 11.02
CA ALA A 224 -15.98 9.88 10.78
C ALA A 224 -15.07 8.65 10.62
N ARG A 225 -13.94 8.80 9.91
CA ARG A 225 -12.91 7.77 9.79
C ARG A 225 -12.31 7.35 11.13
N GLN A 226 -12.14 8.25 12.11
CA GLN A 226 -11.59 7.90 13.42
C GLN A 226 -12.61 7.15 14.30
N TYR A 227 -13.91 7.43 14.17
CA TYR A 227 -14.96 6.89 15.04
C TYR A 227 -15.64 5.63 14.52
N LEU A 228 -15.64 5.42 13.21
CA LEU A 228 -16.26 4.24 12.61
C LEU A 228 -15.41 2.99 12.92
N PRO A 229 -16.02 1.88 13.38
CA PRO A 229 -15.34 0.62 13.64
C PRO A 229 -14.99 -0.07 12.32
N TRP A 230 -14.06 0.51 11.57
CA TRP A 230 -13.45 -0.12 10.41
C TRP A 230 -12.41 -1.11 10.90
N ASP A 231 -12.75 -2.42 10.92
CA ASP A 231 -11.83 -3.58 10.95
C ASP A 231 -10.35 -3.23 11.24
N GLN A 232 -10.07 -2.85 12.49
CA GLN A 232 -8.71 -2.59 12.96
C GLN A 232 -8.05 -3.96 13.17
N PRO A 233 -6.92 -4.27 12.51
CA PRO A 233 -6.05 -5.33 12.99
C PRO A 233 -5.65 -4.96 14.43
N ASN A 234 -5.82 -5.87 15.38
CA ASN A 234 -5.39 -5.67 16.76
C ASN A 234 -3.87 -5.88 16.90
N ASP A 235 -3.05 -5.27 16.04
CA ASP A 235 -1.75 -4.85 16.55
C ASP A 235 -2.05 -3.72 17.53
N GLY A 236 -1.99 -3.99 18.84
CA GLY A 236 -2.14 -3.01 19.94
C GLY A 236 -1.17 -1.80 19.87
N LEU A 237 -0.52 -1.61 18.73
CA LEU A 237 0.06 -0.41 18.18
C LEU A 237 -0.22 -0.33 16.67
N SER A 238 -1.29 0.30 16.20
CA SER A 238 -1.15 1.32 15.14
C SER A 238 -2.46 1.98 14.73
N LEU A 239 -2.61 3.22 15.19
CA LEU A 239 -3.12 4.26 14.31
C LEU A 239 -2.30 4.21 13.01
N PRO A 240 -2.94 4.12 11.82
CA PRO A 240 -2.33 3.60 10.59
C PRO A 240 -0.99 4.28 10.32
N LYS A 241 0.14 3.56 10.52
CA LYS A 241 1.53 4.08 10.42
C LYS A 241 1.59 5.61 10.56
N ARG A 242 1.12 6.09 11.72
CA ARG A 242 0.59 7.45 11.85
C ARG A 242 1.65 8.46 11.41
N GLN A 243 1.42 9.14 10.27
CA GLN A 243 2.14 10.36 9.92
C GLN A 243 1.61 11.48 10.83
N ILE A 244 1.83 11.37 12.14
CA ILE A 244 1.20 12.22 13.18
C ILE A 244 1.45 13.71 12.88
N TYR A 245 2.58 13.99 12.27
CA TYR A 245 2.98 15.32 11.81
C TYR A 245 2.07 15.92 10.73
N VAL A 246 1.38 15.12 9.90
CA VAL A 246 0.44 15.63 8.89
C VAL A 246 -0.91 16.00 9.48
N GLU A 247 -1.26 15.55 10.68
CA GLU A 247 -2.50 15.95 11.36
C GLU A 247 -2.54 17.47 11.60
N MET A 248 -1.37 18.11 11.71
CA MET A 248 -1.25 19.56 11.80
C MET A 248 -1.82 20.28 10.56
N ILE A 249 -1.95 19.62 9.40
CA ILE A 249 -2.56 20.21 8.21
C ILE A 249 -4.03 20.60 8.45
N LEU A 250 -4.76 19.90 9.32
CA LEU A 250 -6.16 20.20 9.67
C LEU A 250 -6.31 21.60 10.31
N CYS A 251 -5.27 22.10 10.97
CA CYS A 251 -5.21 23.47 11.50
C CYS A 251 -5.11 24.52 10.38
N GLY A 252 -4.57 24.14 9.22
CA GLY A 252 -4.17 25.01 8.13
C GLY A 252 -5.32 25.80 7.50
N PRO A 253 -6.40 25.18 7.01
CA PRO A 253 -7.51 25.91 6.38
C PRO A 253 -8.12 26.95 7.31
N TRP A 254 -8.37 26.59 8.57
CA TRP A 254 -8.99 27.48 9.55
C TRP A 254 -8.08 28.64 9.93
N GLY A 255 -6.78 28.39 10.16
CA GLY A 255 -5.81 29.43 10.48
C GLY A 255 -5.56 30.38 9.31
N GLN A 256 -5.43 29.84 8.10
CA GLN A 256 -5.22 30.63 6.89
C GLN A 256 -6.47 31.43 6.51
N GLY A 257 -7.66 30.82 6.59
CA GLY A 257 -8.93 31.51 6.38
C GLY A 257 -9.16 32.63 7.39
N SER A 258 -8.76 32.41 8.65
CA SER A 258 -8.76 33.47 9.66
C SER A 258 -7.89 34.66 9.25
N PHE A 259 -6.64 34.43 8.88
CA PHE A 259 -5.74 35.49 8.45
C PHE A 259 -6.25 36.21 7.18
N ALA A 260 -6.85 35.47 6.24
CA ALA A 260 -7.45 36.04 5.04
C ALA A 260 -8.60 36.99 5.37
N MET A 261 -9.60 36.53 6.13
CA MET A 261 -10.77 37.35 6.49
C MET A 261 -10.39 38.59 7.30
N GLN A 262 -9.42 38.47 8.21
CA GLN A 262 -8.88 39.62 8.94
C GLN A 262 -8.19 40.63 8.03
N GLY A 263 -7.37 40.14 7.07
CA GLY A 263 -6.66 41.00 6.13
C GLY A 263 -7.59 41.74 5.16
N LEU A 264 -8.60 41.04 4.63
CA LEU A 264 -9.64 41.60 3.76
C LEU A 264 -10.55 42.56 4.54
N GLY A 265 -10.96 42.19 5.75
CA GLY A 265 -11.78 43.05 6.59
C GLY A 265 -11.07 44.36 6.94
N ASN A 266 -9.78 44.28 7.27
CA ASN A 266 -8.96 45.48 7.47
C ASN A 266 -8.84 46.33 6.19
N ALA A 267 -8.68 45.71 5.01
CA ALA A 267 -8.65 46.46 3.75
C ALA A 267 -9.96 47.22 3.48
N LEU A 268 -11.11 46.60 3.77
CA LEU A 268 -12.42 47.23 3.63
C LEU A 268 -12.61 48.40 4.59
N LEU A 269 -12.20 48.25 5.86
CA LEU A 269 -12.25 49.33 6.85
C LEU A 269 -11.31 50.49 6.52
N ASN A 270 -10.28 50.27 5.71
CA ASN A 270 -9.36 51.29 5.21
C ASN A 270 -9.74 51.79 3.79
N GLY A 271 -11.04 51.79 3.47
CA GLY A 271 -11.57 52.51 2.31
C GLY A 271 -11.42 51.81 0.96
N ALA A 272 -11.29 50.47 0.94
CA ALA A 272 -11.17 49.75 -0.34
C ALA A 272 -12.39 49.91 -1.27
N PHE A 273 -13.56 50.27 -0.76
CA PHE A 273 -14.82 50.43 -1.51
C PHE A 273 -15.24 51.89 -1.75
N ASP A 274 -14.42 52.88 -1.41
CA ASP A 274 -14.83 54.29 -1.35
C ASP A 274 -15.21 54.93 -2.70
N LYS A 275 -14.86 54.30 -3.82
CA LYS A 275 -15.04 54.86 -5.17
C LYS A 275 -16.01 54.08 -6.08
N ASN A 276 -16.71 53.08 -5.57
CA ASN A 276 -17.48 52.17 -6.43
C ASN A 276 -19.00 52.39 -6.38
N HIS A 277 -19.64 51.89 -7.45
CA HIS A 277 -21.08 52.00 -7.70
C HIS A 277 -21.79 50.67 -7.44
N GLY A 278 -23.05 50.73 -6.99
CA GLY A 278 -23.90 49.56 -6.75
C GLY A 278 -24.36 49.44 -5.30
N VAL A 279 -24.94 48.30 -4.92
CA VAL A 279 -25.52 48.07 -3.58
C VAL A 279 -24.49 47.50 -2.59
N LEU A 280 -23.62 46.60 -3.05
CA LEU A 280 -22.69 45.84 -2.19
C LEU A 280 -21.30 46.48 -2.06
N LEU A 281 -20.88 47.26 -3.07
CA LEU A 281 -19.53 47.83 -3.17
C LEU A 281 -19.50 49.31 -2.73
N THR A 282 -20.22 49.63 -1.64
CA THR A 282 -20.29 50.98 -1.07
C THR A 282 -19.42 51.08 0.19
N HIS A 283 -19.09 52.30 0.61
CA HIS A 283 -18.36 52.55 1.86
C HIS A 283 -19.07 51.91 3.07
N ASP A 284 -20.39 52.10 3.21
CA ASP A 284 -21.15 51.60 4.36
C ASP A 284 -21.27 50.07 4.35
N ALA A 285 -21.54 49.47 3.18
CA ALA A 285 -21.51 48.01 3.04
C ALA A 285 -20.11 47.45 3.33
N GLY A 286 -19.06 48.11 2.84
CA GLY A 286 -17.67 47.77 3.11
C GLY A 286 -17.34 47.76 4.59
N ARG A 287 -17.84 48.72 5.38
CA ARG A 287 -17.66 48.74 6.84
C ARG A 287 -18.32 47.54 7.52
N VAL A 288 -19.57 47.24 7.18
CA VAL A 288 -20.30 46.10 7.75
C VAL A 288 -19.57 44.79 7.42
N ILE A 289 -19.27 44.56 6.14
CA ILE A 289 -18.53 43.36 5.69
C ILE A 289 -17.15 43.30 6.36
N GLY A 290 -16.48 44.44 6.52
CA GLY A 290 -15.17 44.54 7.16
C GLY A 290 -15.17 44.05 8.60
N TYR A 291 -16.08 44.57 9.43
CA TYR A 291 -16.22 44.12 10.82
C TYR A 291 -16.66 42.67 10.92
N SER A 292 -17.63 42.24 10.10
CA SER A 292 -18.07 40.84 10.07
C SER A 292 -16.92 39.90 9.71
N SER A 293 -16.09 40.27 8.74
CA SER A 293 -14.95 39.45 8.30
C SER A 293 -13.89 39.31 9.39
N ILE A 294 -13.59 40.38 10.13
CA ILE A 294 -12.67 40.29 11.28
C ILE A 294 -13.27 39.37 12.37
N PHE A 295 -14.56 39.48 12.65
CA PHE A 295 -15.24 38.61 13.62
C PHE A 295 -15.25 37.14 13.20
N PHE A 296 -15.64 36.83 11.96
CA PHE A 296 -15.56 35.46 11.43
C PHE A 296 -14.11 34.96 11.36
N GLY A 297 -13.15 35.86 11.13
CA GLY A 297 -11.73 35.59 11.28
C GLY A 297 -11.38 35.08 12.68
N LEU A 298 -11.88 35.73 13.74
CA LEU A 298 -11.70 35.27 15.12
C LEU A 298 -12.35 33.89 15.36
N VAL A 299 -13.56 33.66 14.84
CA VAL A 299 -14.24 32.35 14.94
C VAL A 299 -13.43 31.24 14.26
N CYS A 300 -12.93 31.48 13.05
CA CYS A 300 -12.06 30.53 12.35
C CYS A 300 -10.73 30.30 13.08
N TRP A 301 -10.20 31.32 13.77
CA TRP A 301 -9.01 31.14 14.61
C TRP A 301 -9.30 30.20 15.80
N GLY A 302 -10.49 30.27 16.39
CA GLY A 302 -10.95 29.31 17.41
C GLY A 302 -11.03 27.87 16.90
N ALA A 303 -11.54 27.66 15.68
CA ALA A 303 -11.52 26.34 15.04
C ALA A 303 -10.09 25.85 14.75
N SER A 304 -9.20 26.75 14.33
CA SER A 304 -7.77 26.46 14.14
C SER A 304 -7.08 26.06 15.45
N LEU A 305 -7.39 26.73 16.56
CA LEU A 305 -6.86 26.39 17.90
C LEU A 305 -7.21 24.96 18.31
N PHE A 306 -8.45 24.51 18.05
CA PHE A 306 -8.86 23.13 18.33
C PHE A 306 -7.98 22.12 17.58
N TRP A 307 -7.84 22.29 16.26
CA TRP A 307 -7.05 21.39 15.43
C TRP A 307 -5.56 21.44 15.73
N TRP A 308 -5.03 22.62 16.05
CA TRP A 308 -3.66 22.80 16.53
C TRP A 308 -3.41 21.99 17.80
N PHE A 309 -4.31 22.11 18.79
CA PHE A 309 -4.19 21.38 20.05
C PHE A 309 -4.31 19.87 19.85
N PHE A 310 -5.26 19.42 19.01
CA PHE A 310 -5.41 18.02 18.62
C PHE A 310 -4.12 17.43 18.03
N ALA A 311 -3.52 18.12 17.05
CA ALA A 311 -2.27 17.67 16.43
C ALA A 311 -1.09 17.69 17.41
N CYS A 312 -0.98 18.70 18.28
CA CYS A 312 0.02 18.76 19.33
C CYS A 312 -0.10 17.59 20.31
N MET A 313 -1.30 17.25 20.78
CA MET A 313 -1.54 16.08 21.62
C MET A 313 -1.13 14.78 20.92
N GLY A 314 -1.47 14.64 19.63
CA GLY A 314 -1.04 13.52 18.81
C GLY A 314 0.48 13.33 18.81
N ILE A 315 1.22 14.43 18.56
CA ILE A 315 2.69 14.42 18.54
C ILE A 315 3.27 14.10 19.93
N VAL A 316 2.75 14.71 20.99
CA VAL A 316 3.21 14.46 22.37
C VAL A 316 2.98 13.00 22.77
N HIS A 317 1.79 12.47 22.49
CA HIS A 317 1.46 11.07 22.75
C HIS A 317 2.44 10.12 22.04
N ALA A 318 2.79 10.42 20.79
CA ALA A 318 3.75 9.65 20.01
C ALA A 318 5.16 9.65 20.60
N LEU A 319 5.60 10.80 21.12
CA LEU A 319 6.94 10.97 21.69
C LEU A 319 7.08 10.31 23.06
N LEU A 320 6.00 10.28 23.86
CA LEU A 320 6.01 9.73 25.22
C LEU A 320 5.79 8.20 25.26
N TRP A 321 5.16 7.61 24.24
CA TRP A 321 4.85 6.18 24.22
C TRP A 321 6.05 5.31 23.82
N LYS A 322 6.79 4.82 24.83
CA LYS A 322 8.06 4.06 24.68
C LYS A 322 7.98 2.74 23.88
N LYS A 323 6.78 2.18 23.65
CA LYS A 323 6.61 0.93 22.87
C LYS A 323 6.42 1.16 21.36
N GLY A 324 6.41 2.42 20.90
CA GLY A 324 6.19 2.78 19.49
C GLY A 324 7.42 2.66 18.58
N PRO A 325 7.24 2.65 17.25
CA PRO A 325 8.34 2.65 16.29
C PRO A 325 9.21 3.92 16.43
N ARG A 326 10.53 3.76 16.22
CA ARG A 326 11.49 4.88 16.32
C ARG A 326 11.17 5.98 15.30
N PHE A 327 11.24 7.25 15.74
CA PHE A 327 11.06 8.43 14.89
C PHE A 327 11.95 8.37 13.63
N THR A 328 11.32 8.42 12.46
CA THR A 328 12.00 8.50 11.16
C THR A 328 11.58 9.79 10.47
N PHE A 329 12.55 10.67 10.22
CA PHE A 329 12.29 11.95 9.55
C PHE A 329 12.07 11.73 8.04
N THR A 330 10.98 12.29 7.51
CA THR A 330 10.64 12.30 6.08
C THR A 330 10.29 13.71 5.64
N LEU A 331 10.27 14.00 4.33
CA LEU A 331 9.91 15.33 3.84
C LEU A 331 8.49 15.76 4.24
N THR A 332 7.56 14.82 4.42
CA THR A 332 6.21 15.13 4.89
C THR A 332 6.19 15.69 6.30
N ASN A 333 7.24 15.51 7.12
CA ASN A 333 7.32 16.13 8.45
C ASN A 333 7.30 17.67 8.39
N TRP A 334 7.66 18.28 7.26
CA TRP A 334 7.53 19.72 7.04
C TRP A 334 6.07 20.21 7.06
N SER A 335 5.09 19.31 6.97
CA SER A 335 3.66 19.62 7.09
C SER A 335 3.27 20.29 8.41
N VAL A 336 4.12 20.23 9.44
CA VAL A 336 3.87 20.90 10.73
C VAL A 336 4.10 22.41 10.62
N VAL A 337 5.06 22.84 9.81
CA VAL A 337 5.59 24.21 9.83
C VAL A 337 4.56 25.20 9.31
N PHE A 338 3.98 24.93 8.13
CA PHE A 338 3.08 25.89 7.50
C PHE A 338 1.76 26.10 8.28
N PRO A 339 1.00 25.06 8.65
CA PRO A 339 -0.25 25.24 9.39
C PRO A 339 -0.05 25.90 10.77
N TRP A 340 1.04 25.57 11.47
CA TRP A 340 1.43 26.29 12.68
C TRP A 340 1.72 27.78 12.38
N GLY A 341 2.40 28.04 11.27
CA GLY A 341 2.68 29.38 10.78
C GLY A 341 1.41 30.20 10.56
N VAL A 342 0.43 29.67 9.81
CA VAL A 342 -0.78 30.43 9.51
C VAL A 342 -1.66 30.68 10.75
N TYR A 343 -1.69 29.73 11.69
CA TYR A 343 -2.29 29.93 13.01
C TYR A 343 -1.61 31.06 13.79
N THR A 344 -0.28 31.08 13.81
CA THR A 344 0.51 32.16 14.43
C THR A 344 0.26 33.49 13.73
N ASN A 345 0.24 33.51 12.40
CA ASN A 345 0.09 34.73 11.61
C ASN A 345 -1.29 35.37 11.79
N ALA A 346 -2.34 34.54 11.90
CA ALA A 346 -3.66 35.00 12.30
C ALA A 346 -3.68 35.62 13.71
N ALA A 347 -2.93 35.06 14.67
CA ALA A 347 -2.79 35.63 16.00
C ALA A 347 -2.02 36.97 16.00
N VAL A 348 -0.97 37.10 15.16
CA VAL A 348 -0.26 38.38 14.95
C VAL A 348 -1.25 39.45 14.44
N GLN A 349 -2.07 39.10 13.45
CA GLN A 349 -3.04 40.04 12.88
C GLN A 349 -4.14 40.42 13.89
N LEU A 350 -4.64 39.47 14.69
CA LEU A 350 -5.57 39.75 15.78
C LEU A 350 -4.96 40.70 16.81
N GLY A 351 -3.68 40.51 17.17
CA GLY A 351 -2.95 41.40 18.09
C GLY A 351 -2.78 42.83 17.56
N LYS A 352 -2.74 43.02 16.23
CA LYS A 352 -2.76 44.35 15.59
C LYS A 352 -4.16 44.95 15.60
N LEU A 353 -5.18 44.18 15.20
CA LEU A 353 -6.56 44.67 15.04
C LEU A 353 -7.26 44.95 16.38
N THR A 354 -6.93 44.19 17.42
CA THR A 354 -7.57 44.29 18.76
C THR A 354 -6.74 45.06 19.78
N ASP A 355 -5.52 45.48 19.41
CA ASP A 355 -4.52 46.06 20.33
C ASP A 355 -4.24 45.19 21.59
N SER A 356 -4.47 43.89 21.50
CA SER A 356 -4.43 42.98 22.66
C SER A 356 -3.02 42.49 22.99
N VAL A 357 -2.57 42.76 24.21
CA VAL A 357 -1.32 42.22 24.78
C VAL A 357 -1.32 40.70 24.80
N ALA A 358 -2.46 40.07 25.08
CA ALA A 358 -2.56 38.61 25.14
C ALA A 358 -2.25 37.97 23.78
N PHE A 359 -2.82 38.49 22.70
CA PHE A 359 -2.53 38.00 21.34
C PHE A 359 -1.07 38.25 20.93
N ARG A 360 -0.50 39.40 21.33
CA ARG A 360 0.91 39.72 21.05
C ARG A 360 1.87 38.74 21.71
N VAL A 361 1.66 38.46 23.00
CA VAL A 361 2.47 37.49 23.76
C VAL A 361 2.28 36.08 23.18
N TRP A 362 1.03 35.67 22.94
CA TRP A 362 0.72 34.35 22.39
C TRP A 362 1.38 34.13 21.02
N ALA A 363 1.23 35.09 20.11
CA ALA A 363 1.84 35.04 18.79
C ALA A 363 3.38 34.95 18.87
N THR A 364 4.00 35.66 19.82
CA THR A 364 5.45 35.55 20.04
C THR A 364 5.87 34.18 20.53
N ILE A 365 5.16 33.58 21.50
CA ILE A 365 5.44 32.21 21.95
C ILE A 365 5.35 31.24 20.78
N MET A 366 4.26 31.31 19.99
CA MET A 366 4.06 30.44 18.84
C MET A 366 5.11 30.65 17.74
N ALA A 367 5.51 31.90 17.48
CA ALA A 367 6.56 32.22 16.51
C ALA A 367 7.94 31.69 16.95
N THR A 368 8.27 31.79 18.25
CA THR A 368 9.51 31.22 18.79
C THR A 368 9.51 29.70 18.69
N SER A 369 8.42 29.02 19.07
CA SER A 369 8.29 27.57 18.89
C SER A 369 8.41 27.16 17.42
N LEU A 370 7.77 27.90 16.51
CA LEU A 370 7.85 27.65 15.08
C LEU A 370 9.27 27.81 14.54
N ALA A 371 10.00 28.83 14.98
CA ALA A 371 11.41 29.03 14.59
C ALA A 371 12.28 27.84 15.03
N ILE A 372 12.05 27.31 16.24
CA ILE A 372 12.74 26.10 16.72
C ILE A 372 12.38 24.88 15.86
N ILE A 373 11.10 24.66 15.57
CA ILE A 373 10.63 23.57 14.72
C ILE A 373 11.25 23.67 13.32
N TRP A 374 11.33 24.88 12.76
CA TRP A 374 11.97 25.13 11.47
C TRP A 374 13.47 24.82 11.49
N ILE A 375 14.20 25.26 12.52
CA ILE A 375 15.63 24.94 12.69
C ILE A 375 15.83 23.42 12.77
N VAL A 376 15.05 22.72 13.57
CA VAL A 376 15.12 21.26 13.66
C VAL A 376 14.81 20.61 12.31
N SER A 377 13.77 21.08 11.62
CA SER A 377 13.36 20.55 10.32
C SER A 377 14.42 20.74 9.25
N ILE A 378 15.06 21.91 9.18
CA ILE A 378 16.13 22.17 8.19
C ILE A 378 17.39 21.37 8.53
N LEU A 379 17.77 21.24 9.79
CA LEU A 379 18.91 20.42 10.21
C LEU A 379 18.69 18.94 9.88
N LEU A 380 17.50 18.41 10.14
CA LEU A 380 17.13 17.04 9.78
C LEU A 380 17.04 16.85 8.26
N THR A 381 16.61 17.89 7.53
CA THR A 381 16.59 17.89 6.06
C THR A 381 18.01 17.83 5.50
N ILE A 382 18.91 18.71 5.94
CA ILE A 382 20.32 18.70 5.54
C ILE A 382 20.95 17.35 5.89
N ARG A 383 20.73 16.84 7.10
CA ARG A 383 21.23 15.53 7.53
C ARG A 383 20.70 14.41 6.65
N GLY A 384 19.42 14.43 6.29
CA GLY A 384 18.82 13.41 5.43
C GLY A 384 19.26 13.52 3.97
N LEU A 385 19.56 14.72 3.48
CA LEU A 385 20.13 14.97 2.15
C LEU A 385 21.58 14.47 2.09
N ILE A 386 22.41 14.80 3.09
CA ILE A 386 23.80 14.30 3.22
C ILE A 386 23.80 12.78 3.31
N LYS A 387 22.86 12.19 4.05
CA LYS A 387 22.72 10.74 4.13
C LYS A 387 22.13 10.14 2.85
N GLY A 388 21.54 10.90 1.94
CA GLY A 388 20.90 10.37 0.73
C GLY A 388 19.58 9.61 1.01
N ASN A 389 18.91 9.92 2.13
CA ASN A 389 17.67 9.24 2.56
C ASN A 389 16.39 10.00 2.18
N LEU A 390 16.49 11.25 1.70
CA LEU A 390 15.33 12.14 1.51
C LEU A 390 14.86 12.32 0.06
N LEU A 391 15.74 12.17 -0.93
CA LEU A 391 15.41 12.36 -2.36
C LEU A 391 15.16 11.02 -3.07
N GLY A 392 14.34 10.19 -2.45
CA GLY A 392 14.19 8.76 -2.80
C GLY A 392 15.18 7.88 -2.02
N PRO A 393 14.96 6.55 -2.00
CA PRO A 393 15.80 5.64 -1.21
C PRO A 393 17.27 5.74 -1.63
N LYS A 394 18.17 5.66 -0.64
CA LYS A 394 19.61 5.46 -0.86
C LYS A 394 19.82 4.37 -1.93
N PRO A 395 20.78 4.51 -2.86
CA PRO A 395 21.40 3.31 -3.39
C PRO A 395 21.88 2.52 -2.17
N VAL A 396 21.39 1.30 -2.00
CA VAL A 396 21.82 0.41 -0.92
C VAL A 396 23.34 0.50 -0.85
N GLN A 397 23.86 1.07 0.25
CA GLN A 397 25.29 1.12 0.50
C GLN A 397 25.72 -0.34 0.61
N LEU A 398 26.47 -0.82 -0.39
CA LEU A 398 27.24 -2.04 -0.28
C LEU A 398 28.14 -1.89 0.96
N ILE A 399 27.74 -2.52 2.06
CA ILE A 399 28.73 -2.99 3.02
C ILE A 399 29.34 -4.21 2.33
N MET A 400 30.60 -4.07 1.92
CA MET A 400 31.43 -5.20 1.50
C MET A 400 31.40 -6.22 2.64
N VAL A 401 30.81 -7.39 2.40
CA VAL A 401 31.13 -8.57 3.19
C VAL A 401 32.15 -9.34 2.39
N GLU A 402 33.41 -9.00 2.62
CA GLU A 402 34.50 -9.96 2.45
C GLU A 402 34.24 -11.14 3.38
N ASN A 403 34.38 -12.34 2.83
CA ASN A 403 34.59 -13.61 3.53
C ASN A 403 33.46 -14.09 4.45
N ILE A 404 32.70 -15.03 3.90
CA ILE A 404 31.95 -16.05 4.63
C ILE A 404 32.95 -16.84 5.50
N LYS A 405 32.90 -16.67 6.83
CA LYS A 405 33.28 -17.72 7.77
C LYS A 405 32.00 -18.24 8.42
N ALA A 406 31.74 -19.53 8.20
CA ALA A 406 30.68 -20.28 8.84
C ALA A 406 30.75 -20.12 10.37
N PRO A 407 29.61 -19.97 11.07
CA PRO A 407 29.59 -20.05 12.52
C PRO A 407 29.73 -21.51 12.95
N SER A 408 30.98 -21.96 13.12
CA SER A 408 31.28 -23.03 14.06
C SER A 408 31.29 -22.44 15.47
N LYS A 409 30.40 -22.96 16.33
CA LYS A 409 30.36 -22.90 17.82
C LYS A 409 28.99 -22.47 18.36
N VAL A 410 28.09 -23.45 18.45
CA VAL A 410 27.29 -23.70 19.66
C VAL A 410 27.31 -25.21 19.90
N LEU A 411 28.49 -25.72 20.24
CA LEU A 411 28.72 -27.08 20.72
C LEU A 411 29.71 -26.96 21.87
N SER A 412 29.24 -26.41 23.00
CA SER A 412 29.94 -26.50 24.28
C SER A 412 29.00 -26.10 25.43
N ARG A 413 28.11 -27.01 25.84
CA ARG A 413 27.65 -27.18 27.24
C ARG A 413 26.62 -28.31 27.32
N THR A 414 27.11 -29.54 27.18
CA THR A 414 26.56 -30.78 27.77
C THR A 414 27.53 -31.94 27.48
N GLY A 415 28.80 -31.72 27.82
CA GLY A 415 29.76 -32.78 28.01
C GLY A 415 29.78 -33.17 29.49
N GLN A 416 28.78 -33.91 29.95
CA GLN A 416 28.84 -34.69 31.20
C GLN A 416 27.65 -35.66 31.29
N ALA A 417 27.63 -36.69 30.43
CA ALA A 417 26.98 -37.99 30.67
C ALA A 417 27.16 -38.91 29.45
N PHE A 418 28.40 -39.24 29.08
CA PHE A 418 28.67 -40.36 28.17
C PHE A 418 29.95 -41.08 28.59
N LYS A 419 29.82 -41.85 29.66
CA LYS A 419 30.65 -43.01 29.99
C LYS A 419 29.79 -43.91 30.86
N LEU A 420 28.99 -44.77 30.23
CA LEU A 420 28.69 -46.10 30.75
C LEU A 420 28.00 -46.91 29.65
N PHE A 421 28.50 -48.13 29.46
CA PHE A 421 27.90 -49.23 28.68
C PHE A 421 28.01 -49.22 27.15
N PHE A 422 29.19 -49.64 26.67
CA PHE A 422 29.25 -50.67 25.63
C PHE A 422 29.14 -52.05 26.29
N ARG A 423 28.20 -52.90 25.84
CA ARG A 423 28.27 -54.37 25.88
C ARG A 423 27.25 -54.92 24.86
N LYS A 424 27.73 -55.44 23.71
CA LYS A 424 27.77 -56.87 23.29
C LYS A 424 26.36 -57.46 23.12
N THR A 425 25.91 -57.87 21.93
CA THR A 425 26.16 -59.17 21.23
C THR A 425 25.46 -59.11 19.85
N SER A 426 26.10 -59.36 18.70
CA SER A 426 26.45 -60.64 18.04
C SER A 426 25.28 -61.50 17.50
N ASP A 427 25.30 -61.66 16.17
CA ASP A 427 24.96 -62.82 15.32
C ASP A 427 23.53 -63.38 15.26
N THR A 428 22.92 -63.48 14.07
CA THR A 428 22.98 -64.69 13.22
C THR A 428 22.12 -64.57 11.95
N GLU A 429 22.42 -65.50 11.06
CA GLU A 429 22.20 -65.64 9.63
C GLU A 429 20.85 -66.31 9.25
N ASP A 430 20.36 -65.95 8.05
CA ASP A 430 19.95 -66.87 6.97
C ASP A 430 18.48 -67.31 6.71
N THR A 431 18.22 -67.41 5.39
CA THR A 431 17.28 -68.22 4.61
C THR A 431 15.90 -67.73 4.11
N LYS A 432 15.73 -68.02 2.81
CA LYS A 432 14.67 -67.77 1.82
C LYS A 432 13.31 -68.42 2.13
N THR A 433 12.22 -67.85 1.61
CA THR A 433 11.18 -68.58 0.82
C THR A 433 10.24 -67.61 0.09
N ARG A 434 9.93 -67.92 -1.18
CA ARG A 434 8.93 -67.27 -2.03
C ARG A 434 7.55 -67.86 -1.74
N HIS A 435 6.51 -67.03 -1.57
CA HIS A 435 5.17 -67.29 -2.10
C HIS A 435 4.39 -66.00 -2.32
N SER A 436 3.65 -65.98 -3.42
CA SER A 436 2.85 -64.92 -4.01
C SER A 436 1.48 -64.77 -3.33
N ALA A 437 1.15 -63.56 -2.88
CA ALA A 437 -0.20 -63.11 -2.51
C ALA A 437 -0.25 -61.56 -2.64
N PRO A 438 -1.43 -60.95 -2.87
CA PRO A 438 -1.56 -59.64 -3.53
C PRO A 438 -1.02 -58.50 -2.67
N MET A 439 -0.32 -57.55 -3.31
CA MET A 439 0.17 -56.33 -2.65
C MET A 439 -1.02 -55.48 -2.18
N SER A 440 -1.38 -55.66 -0.91
CA SER A 440 -1.90 -54.59 -0.07
C SER A 440 -0.85 -53.49 -0.04
N ALA A 441 -1.12 -52.36 -0.70
CA ALA A 441 -0.33 -51.15 -0.56
C ALA A 441 -0.40 -50.70 0.91
N ALA A 442 0.62 -51.08 1.69
CA ALA A 442 0.82 -50.56 3.03
C ALA A 442 1.07 -49.04 2.90
N VAL A 443 0.04 -48.26 3.19
CA VAL A 443 0.13 -46.81 3.35
C VAL A 443 1.02 -46.55 4.56
N LEU A 444 2.32 -46.34 4.34
CA LEU A 444 3.28 -45.94 5.36
C LEU A 444 2.99 -44.48 5.73
N SER A 445 2.19 -44.28 6.76
CA SER A 445 1.79 -42.97 7.28
C SER A 445 2.93 -42.34 8.09
N HIS A 446 3.62 -41.35 7.52
CA HIS A 446 4.25 -40.29 8.31
C HIS A 446 3.27 -39.13 8.50
N ALA A 447 2.03 -39.46 8.91
CA ALA A 447 0.97 -38.49 9.12
C ALA A 447 1.38 -37.55 10.25
N THR A 448 1.39 -36.24 9.98
CA THR A 448 1.46 -35.23 11.05
C THR A 448 0.36 -35.54 12.05
N PRO A 449 0.67 -35.65 13.36
CA PRO A 449 -0.34 -35.90 14.37
C PRO A 449 -1.52 -34.95 14.22
N ALA A 450 -2.73 -35.48 14.46
CA ALA A 450 -3.94 -34.65 14.48
C ALA A 450 -3.74 -33.44 15.39
N ALA A 451 -4.31 -32.30 15.00
CA ALA A 451 -4.10 -31.06 15.73
C ALA A 451 -4.43 -31.25 17.21
N LEU A 452 -3.52 -30.80 18.09
CA LEU A 452 -3.45 -31.19 19.51
C LEU A 452 -4.66 -30.80 20.39
N ARG A 453 -5.68 -30.14 19.83
CA ARG A 453 -6.87 -29.69 20.56
C ARG A 453 -8.15 -30.03 19.78
N PRO A 454 -9.18 -30.58 20.45
CA PRO A 454 -10.50 -30.67 19.85
C PRO A 454 -10.99 -29.26 19.47
N GLY A 455 -11.71 -29.16 18.36
CA GLY A 455 -12.32 -27.92 17.90
C GLY A 455 -13.32 -27.33 18.92
N PRO A 456 -13.93 -26.17 18.62
CA PRO A 456 -14.95 -25.57 19.48
C PRO A 456 -16.11 -26.56 19.76
N PRO A 457 -16.80 -26.45 20.92
CA PRO A 457 -17.97 -27.27 21.19
C PRO A 457 -19.01 -27.19 20.06
N GLY A 458 -19.50 -28.33 19.58
CA GLY A 458 -20.41 -28.40 18.45
C GLY A 458 -19.76 -28.51 17.07
N GLN A 459 -18.42 -28.57 16.99
CA GLN A 459 -17.71 -28.85 15.74
C GLN A 459 -18.10 -30.24 15.21
N PRO A 460 -18.51 -30.37 13.93
CA PRO A 460 -18.71 -31.65 13.26
C PRO A 460 -17.48 -32.55 13.35
N ASP A 461 -17.68 -33.87 13.30
CA ASP A 461 -16.59 -34.84 13.20
C ASP A 461 -15.97 -34.78 11.79
N ILE A 462 -15.06 -33.82 11.61
CA ILE A 462 -14.31 -33.56 10.39
C ILE A 462 -12.88 -33.17 10.74
N THR A 463 -11.91 -33.67 9.97
CA THR A 463 -10.49 -33.38 10.15
C THR A 463 -9.88 -32.78 8.89
N TYR A 464 -8.61 -32.40 8.95
CA TYR A 464 -7.88 -31.94 7.77
C TYR A 464 -7.86 -33.00 6.67
N ALA A 465 -7.56 -34.25 7.03
CA ALA A 465 -7.66 -35.38 6.11
C ALA A 465 -9.14 -35.72 5.84
N PRO A 466 -9.59 -35.69 4.58
CA PRO A 466 -10.95 -36.10 4.20
C PRO A 466 -11.17 -37.58 4.44
N ASP A 467 -12.37 -37.91 4.88
CA ASP A 467 -12.83 -39.27 5.14
C ASP A 467 -14.10 -39.53 4.31
N TRP A 468 -14.00 -40.49 3.39
CA TRP A 468 -15.06 -40.77 2.43
C TRP A 468 -16.30 -41.37 3.10
N GLU A 469 -16.13 -42.23 4.11
CA GLU A 469 -17.25 -42.85 4.81
C GLU A 469 -18.01 -41.82 5.64
N LYS A 470 -17.29 -40.93 6.34
CA LYS A 470 -17.92 -39.83 7.09
C LYS A 470 -18.64 -38.84 6.18
N TYR A 471 -18.08 -38.54 5.00
CA TYR A 471 -18.75 -37.71 4.01
C TYR A 471 -20.06 -38.34 3.54
N LEU A 472 -20.06 -39.62 3.15
CA LEU A 472 -21.27 -40.32 2.70
C LEU A 472 -22.33 -40.40 3.81
N ALA A 473 -21.91 -40.68 5.05
CA ALA A 473 -22.81 -40.70 6.21
C ALA A 473 -23.46 -39.33 6.44
N ARG A 474 -22.69 -38.24 6.34
CA ARG A 474 -23.18 -36.86 6.47
C ARG A 474 -24.17 -36.49 5.37
N VAL A 475 -23.84 -36.81 4.11
CA VAL A 475 -24.74 -36.63 2.96
C VAL A 475 -26.06 -37.36 3.19
N ALA A 476 -26.01 -38.64 3.56
CA ALA A 476 -27.22 -39.43 3.80
C ALA A 476 -28.07 -38.85 4.94
N ALA A 477 -27.45 -38.41 6.03
CA ALA A 477 -28.13 -37.80 7.17
C ALA A 477 -28.82 -36.47 6.79
N ARG A 478 -28.12 -35.59 6.05
CA ARG A 478 -28.67 -34.29 5.62
C ARG A 478 -29.76 -34.42 4.56
N LEU A 479 -29.64 -35.37 3.64
CA LEU A 479 -30.71 -35.67 2.69
C LEU A 479 -31.95 -36.20 3.40
N LYS A 480 -31.77 -37.06 4.42
CA LYS A 480 -32.86 -37.61 5.23
C LYS A 480 -33.56 -36.57 6.08
N SER A 481 -32.86 -35.55 6.61
CA SER A 481 -33.46 -34.50 7.44
C SER A 481 -34.41 -33.58 6.65
N GLY A 482 -34.29 -33.52 5.33
CA GLY A 482 -35.10 -32.64 4.48
C GLY A 482 -34.80 -31.15 4.68
N GLY A 483 -35.63 -30.29 4.08
CA GLY A 483 -35.49 -28.83 4.20
C GLY A 483 -34.30 -28.22 3.46
N LEU A 484 -33.63 -29.00 2.61
CA LEU A 484 -32.53 -28.53 1.77
C LEU A 484 -33.05 -27.65 0.64
N ALA A 485 -32.29 -26.61 0.28
CA ALA A 485 -32.63 -25.77 -0.85
C ALA A 485 -32.59 -26.60 -2.15
N SER A 486 -33.69 -26.59 -2.90
CA SER A 486 -33.81 -27.29 -4.19
C SER A 486 -33.45 -26.41 -5.39
N THR A 487 -33.19 -25.13 -5.16
CA THR A 487 -32.88 -24.13 -6.19
C THR A 487 -31.62 -23.36 -5.82
N LEU A 488 -30.91 -22.85 -6.84
CA LEU A 488 -29.73 -22.02 -6.63
C LEU A 488 -30.07 -20.69 -5.93
N PRO A 489 -29.11 -20.10 -5.18
CA PRO A 489 -29.28 -18.76 -4.64
C PRO A 489 -29.45 -17.72 -5.76
N PRO A 490 -30.11 -16.58 -5.49
CA PRO A 490 -30.28 -15.53 -6.48
C PRO A 490 -28.94 -15.08 -7.08
N ARG A 491 -28.95 -14.87 -8.40
CA ARG A 491 -27.82 -14.44 -9.26
C ARG A 491 -26.83 -15.54 -9.66
N PHE A 492 -26.79 -16.69 -8.99
CA PHE A 492 -25.89 -17.77 -9.42
C PHE A 492 -26.40 -18.48 -10.69
N PRO A 493 -25.52 -18.77 -11.68
CA PRO A 493 -25.92 -19.38 -12.95
C PRO A 493 -26.20 -20.88 -12.82
N ASP A 494 -27.20 -21.40 -13.52
CA ASP A 494 -27.52 -22.83 -13.52
C ASP A 494 -26.38 -23.71 -14.06
N LYS A 495 -25.57 -23.15 -14.97
CA LYS A 495 -24.44 -23.83 -15.59
C LYS A 495 -23.43 -22.81 -16.14
N LEU A 496 -22.16 -23.03 -15.85
CA LEU A 496 -21.02 -22.34 -16.45
C LEU A 496 -20.58 -23.01 -17.75
N SER A 497 -20.07 -22.21 -18.67
CA SER A 497 -19.52 -22.63 -19.98
C SER A 497 -18.21 -21.91 -20.29
N GLY A 498 -17.39 -22.48 -21.18
CA GLY A 498 -16.11 -21.92 -21.61
C GLY A 498 -14.93 -22.81 -21.21
N ASP A 499 -13.72 -22.36 -21.55
CA ASP A 499 -12.49 -23.17 -21.45
C ASP A 499 -12.08 -23.47 -20.02
N LEU A 500 -12.60 -22.75 -19.01
CA LEU A 500 -12.41 -23.10 -17.61
C LEU A 500 -13.22 -24.34 -17.19
N VAL A 501 -14.16 -24.83 -18.00
CA VAL A 501 -14.99 -26.02 -17.67
C VAL A 501 -14.37 -27.27 -18.29
N TRP A 502 -13.50 -27.93 -17.54
CA TRP A 502 -12.84 -29.17 -17.95
C TRP A 502 -12.79 -30.20 -16.83
N GLU A 503 -12.60 -31.47 -17.20
CA GLU A 503 -12.31 -32.57 -16.27
C GLU A 503 -11.04 -33.30 -16.71
N GLY A 504 -10.25 -33.75 -15.74
CA GLY A 504 -8.87 -34.16 -15.99
C GLY A 504 -8.71 -35.43 -16.82
N GLU A 505 -9.70 -36.33 -16.84
CA GLU A 505 -9.64 -37.58 -17.61
C GLU A 505 -9.54 -37.34 -19.12
N THR A 506 -10.21 -36.30 -19.63
CA THR A 506 -10.28 -36.01 -21.07
C THR A 506 -9.53 -34.74 -21.47
N LEU A 507 -8.99 -33.97 -20.52
CA LEU A 507 -8.39 -32.67 -20.80
C LEU A 507 -7.20 -32.75 -21.76
N ALA A 508 -6.37 -33.79 -21.64
CA ALA A 508 -5.19 -33.98 -22.48
C ALA A 508 -5.52 -34.19 -23.96
N ASP A 509 -6.76 -34.57 -24.30
CA ASP A 509 -7.19 -34.75 -25.68
C ASP A 509 -7.39 -33.41 -26.41
N THR A 510 -7.63 -32.33 -25.66
CA THR A 510 -8.00 -31.01 -26.21
C THR A 510 -7.04 -29.89 -25.82
N TYR A 511 -6.22 -30.09 -24.79
CA TYR A 511 -5.35 -29.06 -24.25
C TYR A 511 -3.98 -29.61 -23.83
N ASP A 512 -2.93 -29.14 -24.50
CA ASP A 512 -1.56 -29.31 -24.03
C ASP A 512 -1.17 -28.13 -23.12
N TRP A 513 -1.08 -28.40 -21.83
CA TRP A 513 -0.71 -27.41 -20.82
C TRP A 513 0.80 -27.18 -20.73
N THR A 514 1.62 -27.90 -21.49
CA THR A 514 3.09 -27.84 -21.37
C THR A 514 3.69 -26.96 -22.45
N TYR A 515 4.30 -25.85 -22.04
CA TYR A 515 5.13 -25.02 -22.90
C TYR A 515 6.60 -25.40 -22.71
N VAL A 516 7.17 -26.14 -23.68
CA VAL A 516 8.57 -26.59 -23.64
C VAL A 516 9.49 -25.50 -24.16
N LEU A 517 10.45 -25.06 -23.33
CA LEU A 517 11.46 -24.08 -23.72
C LEU A 517 12.45 -24.70 -24.71
N ASP A 518 12.64 -24.05 -25.86
CA ASP A 518 13.66 -24.43 -26.83
C ASP A 518 15.06 -23.93 -26.42
N ALA A 519 16.07 -24.33 -27.19
CA ALA A 519 17.47 -23.98 -26.91
C ALA A 519 17.75 -22.46 -27.00
N GLU A 520 17.05 -21.74 -27.89
CA GLU A 520 17.24 -20.29 -28.06
C GLU A 520 16.61 -19.53 -26.89
N GLN A 521 15.43 -19.95 -26.45
CA GLN A 521 14.72 -19.40 -25.29
C GLN A 521 15.48 -19.67 -23.99
N LEU A 522 16.07 -20.86 -23.83
CA LEU A 522 16.95 -21.15 -22.71
C LEU A 522 18.18 -20.24 -22.71
N ASN A 523 18.83 -20.05 -23.87
CA ASN A 523 19.95 -19.11 -23.97
C ASN A 523 19.52 -17.66 -23.68
N GLU A 524 18.32 -17.25 -24.09
CA GLU A 524 17.79 -15.92 -23.76
C GLU A 524 17.58 -15.74 -22.25
N ILE A 525 17.11 -16.77 -21.54
CA ILE A 525 17.01 -16.76 -20.07
C ILE A 525 18.39 -16.61 -19.42
N GLU A 526 19.42 -17.29 -19.92
CA GLU A 526 20.81 -17.14 -19.47
C GLU A 526 21.33 -15.71 -19.66
N GLU A 527 21.06 -15.13 -20.84
CA GLU A 527 21.43 -13.75 -21.15
C GLU A 527 20.71 -12.76 -20.23
N ALA A 528 19.42 -12.98 -19.95
CA ALA A 528 18.62 -12.17 -19.04
C ALA A 528 19.11 -12.28 -17.59
N LEU A 529 19.46 -13.48 -17.13
CA LEU A 529 20.06 -13.71 -15.82
C LEU A 529 21.43 -13.02 -15.72
N LYS A 530 22.30 -13.18 -16.72
CA LYS A 530 23.59 -12.49 -16.79
C LYS A 530 23.42 -10.98 -16.81
N HIS A 531 22.44 -10.48 -17.55
CA HIS A 531 22.07 -9.07 -17.56
C HIS A 531 21.68 -8.60 -16.16
N PHE A 532 20.72 -9.26 -15.52
CA PHE A 532 20.25 -8.93 -14.18
C PHE A 532 21.39 -8.93 -13.15
N LYS A 533 22.21 -10.00 -13.13
CA LYS A 533 23.40 -10.09 -12.28
C LYS A 533 24.37 -8.94 -12.53
N SER A 534 24.57 -8.53 -13.79
CA SER A 534 25.43 -7.40 -14.12
C SER A 534 24.95 -6.08 -13.51
N LEU A 535 23.63 -5.93 -13.29
CA LEU A 535 23.03 -4.74 -12.66
C LEU A 535 23.41 -4.62 -11.18
N ASN A 536 23.78 -5.73 -10.54
CA ASN A 536 24.10 -5.81 -9.12
C ASN A 536 22.97 -5.22 -8.25
N LEU A 537 21.74 -5.64 -8.55
CA LEU A 537 20.52 -5.26 -7.85
C LEU A 537 20.03 -6.41 -6.98
N HIS A 538 19.33 -6.08 -5.88
CA HIS A 538 18.64 -7.07 -5.06
C HIS A 538 17.52 -7.77 -5.85
N LEU A 539 17.27 -9.07 -5.60
CA LEU A 539 16.24 -9.87 -6.28
C LEU A 539 14.85 -9.22 -6.29
N GLY A 540 14.52 -8.43 -5.26
CA GLY A 540 13.28 -7.65 -5.20
C GLY A 540 13.11 -6.58 -6.31
N HIS A 541 14.15 -6.31 -7.10
CA HIS A 541 14.11 -5.42 -8.27
C HIS A 541 13.90 -6.16 -9.59
N ILE A 542 13.66 -7.47 -9.57
CA ILE A 542 13.37 -8.24 -10.77
C ILE A 542 12.01 -7.82 -11.35
N SER A 543 12.06 -7.28 -12.56
CA SER A 543 10.92 -6.85 -13.37
C SER A 543 11.17 -7.21 -14.83
N ALA A 544 10.17 -7.00 -15.68
CA ALA A 544 10.30 -7.23 -17.12
C ALA A 544 11.42 -6.39 -17.76
N GLU A 545 11.76 -5.24 -17.16
CA GLU A 545 12.82 -4.35 -17.61
C GLU A 545 14.21 -4.77 -17.14
N THR A 546 14.33 -5.33 -15.94
CA THR A 546 15.62 -5.75 -15.36
C THR A 546 15.98 -7.20 -15.66
N PHE A 547 15.00 -8.00 -16.11
CA PHE A 547 15.15 -9.36 -16.64
C PHE A 547 14.49 -9.43 -18.03
N PRO A 548 15.11 -8.85 -19.07
CA PRO A 548 14.49 -8.70 -20.39
C PRO A 548 14.47 -10.02 -21.17
N LEU A 549 13.32 -10.37 -21.73
CA LEU A 549 13.10 -11.56 -22.55
C LEU A 549 12.41 -11.16 -23.88
N PRO A 550 13.03 -10.35 -24.75
CA PRO A 550 12.35 -9.77 -25.91
C PRO A 550 11.72 -10.79 -26.87
N HIS A 551 12.32 -11.98 -27.05
CA HIS A 551 11.82 -13.01 -27.97
C HIS A 551 10.84 -13.96 -27.29
N LEU A 552 11.07 -14.34 -26.04
CA LEU A 552 10.17 -15.20 -25.27
C LEU A 552 8.95 -14.45 -24.70
N ARG A 553 9.02 -13.13 -24.51
CA ARG A 553 7.94 -12.32 -23.92
C ARG A 553 6.58 -12.44 -24.63
N PRO A 554 6.46 -12.41 -25.98
CA PRO A 554 5.19 -12.61 -26.67
C PRO A 554 4.49 -13.90 -26.23
N GLU A 555 5.23 -15.01 -26.13
CA GLU A 555 4.70 -16.30 -25.70
C GLU A 555 4.32 -16.28 -24.21
N LEU A 556 5.15 -15.72 -23.35
CA LEU A 556 4.80 -15.54 -21.92
C LEU A 556 3.55 -14.67 -21.72
N ARG A 557 3.32 -13.67 -22.61
CA ARG A 557 2.08 -12.87 -22.59
C ARG A 557 0.89 -13.65 -23.12
N GLN A 558 1.07 -14.58 -24.05
CA GLN A 558 0.01 -15.47 -24.50
C GLN A 558 -0.36 -16.46 -23.40
N LEU A 559 0.61 -17.08 -22.75
CA LEU A 559 0.41 -17.93 -21.57
C LEU A 559 -0.27 -17.17 -20.41
N SER A 560 0.08 -15.90 -20.20
CA SER A 560 -0.63 -15.05 -19.23
C SER A 560 -2.11 -14.88 -19.56
N LYS A 561 -2.51 -14.84 -20.84
CA LYS A 561 -3.93 -14.81 -21.21
C LYS A 561 -4.58 -16.17 -20.99
N GLU A 562 -3.88 -17.27 -21.28
CA GLU A 562 -4.36 -18.64 -21.02
C GLU A 562 -4.77 -18.85 -19.55
N LEU A 563 -4.06 -18.22 -18.61
CA LEU A 563 -4.45 -18.24 -17.18
C LEU A 563 -5.79 -17.56 -16.89
N HIS A 564 -6.13 -16.48 -17.59
CA HIS A 564 -7.30 -15.66 -17.26
C HIS A 564 -8.52 -15.98 -18.12
N ASP A 565 -8.29 -16.37 -19.37
CA ASP A 565 -9.33 -16.50 -20.39
C ASP A 565 -9.44 -17.92 -20.96
N GLY A 566 -8.42 -18.77 -20.75
CA GLY A 566 -8.39 -20.16 -21.21
C GLY A 566 -8.65 -21.17 -20.09
N HIS A 567 -7.83 -22.23 -20.02
CA HIS A 567 -8.01 -23.35 -19.08
C HIS A 567 -7.59 -23.04 -17.65
N GLY A 568 -6.95 -21.89 -17.42
CA GLY A 568 -6.63 -21.40 -16.08
C GLY A 568 -5.33 -21.92 -15.48
N PHE A 569 -4.53 -22.69 -16.23
CA PHE A 569 -3.20 -23.12 -15.77
C PHE A 569 -2.30 -23.44 -16.97
N PHE A 570 -0.99 -23.44 -16.76
CA PHE A 570 -0.01 -24.00 -17.70
C PHE A 570 1.30 -24.35 -16.96
N VAL A 571 2.17 -25.10 -17.61
CA VAL A 571 3.50 -25.48 -17.13
C VAL A 571 4.56 -25.03 -18.14
N ILE A 572 5.54 -24.24 -17.71
CA ILE A 572 6.77 -24.00 -18.48
C ILE A 572 7.75 -25.11 -18.15
N ARG A 573 8.25 -25.82 -19.16
CA ARG A 573 9.16 -26.96 -19.00
C ARG A 573 10.55 -26.66 -19.53
N GLY A 574 11.57 -27.16 -18.82
CA GLY A 574 12.94 -27.21 -19.31
C GLY A 574 13.92 -26.23 -18.66
N VAL A 575 13.56 -25.51 -17.60
CA VAL A 575 14.51 -24.62 -16.90
C VAL A 575 15.64 -25.46 -16.29
N GLN A 576 16.89 -25.10 -16.59
CA GLN A 576 18.07 -25.91 -16.26
C GLN A 576 18.53 -25.68 -14.81
N VAL A 577 17.80 -26.23 -13.83
CA VAL A 577 18.01 -25.98 -12.40
C VAL A 577 19.45 -26.21 -11.95
N ASP A 578 20.06 -27.33 -12.36
CA ASP A 578 21.39 -27.75 -11.90
C ASP A 578 22.55 -26.90 -12.42
N LYS A 579 22.32 -26.09 -13.46
CA LYS A 579 23.31 -25.11 -13.92
C LYS A 579 23.37 -23.85 -13.05
N HIS A 580 22.39 -23.68 -12.18
CA HIS A 580 22.17 -22.44 -11.46
C HIS A 580 22.27 -22.65 -9.95
N THR A 581 22.84 -21.68 -9.26
CA THR A 581 22.72 -21.59 -7.80
C THR A 581 21.26 -21.40 -7.38
N ARG A 582 20.95 -21.63 -6.09
CA ARG A 582 19.60 -21.42 -5.56
C ARG A 582 19.10 -19.98 -5.78
N GLU A 583 19.98 -18.99 -5.59
CA GLU A 583 19.67 -17.58 -5.79
C GLU A 583 19.37 -17.26 -7.27
N GLU A 584 20.14 -17.83 -8.19
CA GLU A 584 19.93 -17.68 -9.64
C GLU A 584 18.63 -18.34 -10.10
N ASN A 585 18.30 -19.51 -9.58
CA ASN A 585 17.02 -20.17 -9.83
C ASN A 585 15.84 -19.30 -9.35
N ILE A 586 15.95 -18.66 -8.18
CA ILE A 586 14.94 -17.69 -7.71
C ILE A 586 14.87 -16.49 -8.67
N ALA A 587 16.01 -16.02 -9.18
CA ALA A 587 16.05 -14.91 -10.13
C ALA A 587 15.38 -15.26 -11.46
N ILE A 588 15.62 -16.47 -11.99
CA ILE A 588 14.98 -16.99 -13.21
C ILE A 588 13.48 -17.10 -13.00
N HIS A 589 13.05 -17.73 -11.90
CA HIS A 589 11.62 -17.88 -11.59
C HIS A 589 10.90 -16.54 -11.48
N ALA A 590 11.48 -15.59 -10.73
CA ALA A 590 10.95 -14.25 -10.61
C ALA A 590 11.00 -13.48 -11.94
N GLY A 591 12.01 -13.71 -12.77
CA GLY A 591 12.23 -13.09 -14.07
C GLY A 591 11.18 -13.50 -15.09
N LEU A 592 10.95 -14.81 -15.25
CA LEU A 592 9.87 -15.37 -16.07
C LEU A 592 8.50 -14.89 -15.56
N SER A 593 8.26 -14.98 -14.26
CA SER A 593 7.03 -14.50 -13.63
C SER A 593 6.76 -13.02 -13.90
N ALA A 594 7.80 -12.18 -14.03
CA ALA A 594 7.64 -10.74 -14.28
C ALA A 594 6.97 -10.44 -15.63
N HIS A 595 7.05 -11.36 -16.60
CA HIS A 595 6.39 -11.24 -17.89
C HIS A 595 5.00 -11.88 -17.90
N ILE A 596 4.69 -12.78 -16.96
CA ILE A 596 3.38 -13.44 -16.83
C ILE A 596 2.47 -12.61 -15.91
N ALA A 597 2.86 -12.48 -14.64
CA ALA A 597 2.15 -11.77 -13.58
C ALA A 597 3.15 -10.95 -12.74
N SER A 598 3.30 -9.67 -13.08
CA SER A 598 4.38 -8.83 -12.53
C SER A 598 4.19 -8.41 -11.07
N LEU A 599 2.95 -8.43 -10.57
CA LEU A 599 2.63 -8.12 -9.18
C LEU A 599 2.76 -9.39 -8.33
N ARG A 600 3.51 -9.30 -7.23
CA ARG A 600 3.80 -10.45 -6.36
C ARG A 600 3.14 -10.27 -5.00
N GLY A 601 2.36 -11.27 -4.59
CA GLY A 601 1.73 -11.32 -3.28
C GLY A 601 2.77 -11.50 -2.17
N ARG A 602 2.56 -10.84 -1.03
CA ARG A 602 3.39 -11.05 0.16
C ARG A 602 2.93 -12.33 0.87
N GLN A 603 3.85 -13.27 1.04
CA GLN A 603 3.63 -14.55 1.72
C GLN A 603 4.11 -14.56 3.17
N ASP A 604 5.12 -13.74 3.51
CA ASP A 604 5.61 -13.58 4.89
C ASP A 604 6.05 -12.14 5.19
N THR A 605 6.18 -11.82 6.48
CA THR A 605 6.54 -10.51 7.04
C THR A 605 7.91 -10.49 7.70
N PHE A 606 8.58 -11.64 7.82
CA PHE A 606 9.92 -11.75 8.38
C PHE A 606 10.84 -12.59 7.51
N TYR A 607 12.11 -12.21 7.48
CA TYR A 607 13.20 -12.99 6.89
C TYR A 607 14.43 -12.84 7.80
N ASP A 608 15.01 -13.95 8.25
CA ASP A 608 16.12 -13.99 9.23
C ASP A 608 15.86 -13.15 10.50
N GLY A 609 14.64 -13.22 11.03
CA GLY A 609 14.22 -12.48 12.23
C GLY A 609 14.12 -10.96 12.04
N LYS A 610 14.24 -10.46 10.81
CA LYS A 610 14.07 -9.04 10.46
C LYS A 610 12.79 -8.84 9.66
N PRO A 611 12.09 -7.70 9.83
CA PRO A 611 10.94 -7.38 9.00
C PRO A 611 11.30 -7.34 7.51
N ALA A 612 10.61 -8.13 6.69
CA ALA A 612 10.80 -8.20 5.24
C ALA A 612 9.47 -8.50 4.54
N ALA A 613 9.31 -8.05 3.29
CA ALA A 613 8.19 -8.49 2.46
C ALA A 613 8.65 -9.70 1.64
N VAL A 614 8.36 -10.90 2.16
CA VAL A 614 8.74 -12.15 1.48
C VAL A 614 7.68 -12.47 0.44
N VAL A 615 8.11 -12.69 -0.80
CA VAL A 615 7.23 -12.94 -1.96
C VAL A 615 7.45 -14.31 -2.61
N VAL A 616 8.48 -15.04 -2.16
CA VAL A 616 8.80 -16.41 -2.57
C VAL A 616 9.14 -17.19 -1.31
N THR A 617 8.55 -18.37 -1.15
CA THR A 617 8.80 -19.27 -0.02
C THR A 617 9.13 -20.67 -0.52
N HIS A 618 9.96 -21.41 0.22
CA HIS A 618 10.23 -22.81 -0.08
C HIS A 618 9.11 -23.71 0.42
N ILE A 619 8.64 -24.60 -0.44
CA ILE A 619 7.73 -25.69 -0.10
C ILE A 619 8.59 -26.95 -0.04
N LYS A 620 8.88 -27.42 1.18
CA LYS A 620 9.66 -28.64 1.43
C LYS A 620 9.38 -29.16 2.83
N ASN A 621 9.79 -30.39 3.10
CA ASN A 621 9.70 -30.94 4.45
C ASN A 621 10.63 -30.16 5.39
N LEU A 622 10.07 -29.56 6.43
CA LEU A 622 10.80 -28.86 7.49
C LEU A 622 10.80 -29.65 8.81
N ASN A 623 10.19 -30.84 8.83
CA ASN A 623 10.18 -31.71 10.01
C ASN A 623 11.62 -32.14 10.34
N THR A 624 12.11 -31.60 11.44
CA THR A 624 13.35 -32.00 12.12
C THR A 624 13.01 -32.46 13.54
N PRO A 625 13.79 -33.37 14.17
CA PRO A 625 13.53 -33.80 15.55
C PRO A 625 13.35 -32.60 16.50
N GLY A 626 12.18 -32.47 17.12
CA GLY A 626 11.82 -31.35 18.01
C GLY A 626 11.11 -30.15 17.37
N SER A 627 10.88 -30.13 16.05
CA SER A 627 10.13 -29.07 15.34
C SER A 627 8.61 -29.31 15.24
N GLU A 628 8.14 -30.46 15.76
CA GLU A 628 6.75 -30.93 15.70
C GLU A 628 5.73 -29.90 16.21
N ASN A 629 6.13 -29.05 17.15
CA ASN A 629 5.26 -28.02 17.75
C ASN A 629 5.31 -26.65 17.04
N ILE A 630 6.00 -26.54 15.90
CA ILE A 630 6.21 -25.28 15.17
C ILE A 630 5.50 -25.30 13.81
N ILE A 631 5.38 -26.48 13.19
CA ILE A 631 4.85 -26.62 11.82
C ILE A 631 3.32 -26.68 11.85
N GLY A 632 2.71 -25.63 11.30
CA GLY A 632 1.26 -25.50 11.22
C GLY A 632 0.70 -25.58 9.81
N SER A 633 1.50 -25.94 8.81
CA SER A 633 1.07 -26.01 7.41
C SER A 633 1.46 -27.34 6.77
N PRO A 634 0.54 -28.00 6.03
CA PRO A 634 0.83 -29.24 5.30
C PRO A 634 1.92 -29.05 4.25
N ALA A 635 2.05 -27.84 3.70
CA ALA A 635 3.06 -27.47 2.71
C ALA A 635 4.51 -27.62 3.22
N TYR A 636 4.71 -27.69 4.53
CA TYR A 636 6.03 -27.85 5.16
C TYR A 636 6.27 -29.26 5.73
N THR A 637 5.44 -30.23 5.33
CA THR A 637 5.47 -31.62 5.79
C THR A 637 5.43 -32.57 4.59
N THR A 638 5.70 -33.85 4.83
CA THR A 638 5.54 -34.95 3.85
C THR A 638 4.08 -35.35 3.60
N ASP A 639 3.12 -34.77 4.32
CA ASP A 639 1.72 -35.13 4.20
C ASP A 639 1.09 -34.67 2.88
N LYS A 640 -0.01 -35.34 2.54
CA LYS A 640 -0.92 -34.91 1.48
C LYS A 640 -1.43 -33.50 1.78
N GLN A 641 -1.29 -32.62 0.80
CA GLN A 641 -1.96 -31.32 0.80
C GLN A 641 -3.25 -31.45 0.01
N VAL A 642 -4.38 -31.38 0.70
CA VAL A 642 -5.72 -31.57 0.13
C VAL A 642 -6.05 -30.45 -0.86
N PHE A 643 -7.04 -30.64 -1.73
CA PHE A 643 -7.52 -29.56 -2.61
C PHE A 643 -7.83 -28.30 -1.81
N HIS A 644 -7.26 -27.19 -2.27
CA HIS A 644 -7.37 -25.86 -1.70
C HIS A 644 -7.07 -24.81 -2.77
N THR A 645 -7.27 -23.57 -2.39
CA THR A 645 -6.76 -22.36 -3.05
C THR A 645 -5.99 -21.55 -2.02
N ASP A 646 -4.97 -20.81 -2.47
CA ASP A 646 -4.17 -19.94 -1.63
C ASP A 646 -4.73 -18.51 -1.55
N SER A 647 -3.97 -17.60 -0.95
CA SER A 647 -4.25 -16.16 -1.01
C SER A 647 -3.66 -15.55 -2.30
N GLY A 648 -4.45 -14.72 -2.99
CA GLY A 648 -4.05 -14.04 -4.24
C GLY A 648 -4.68 -14.67 -5.49
N ASP A 649 -4.39 -14.09 -6.65
CA ASP A 649 -5.09 -14.42 -7.90
C ASP A 649 -4.38 -15.54 -8.70
N ILE A 650 -3.05 -15.59 -8.63
CA ILE A 650 -2.21 -16.54 -9.35
C ILE A 650 -1.22 -17.18 -8.38
N VAL A 651 -1.12 -18.50 -8.44
CA VAL A 651 -0.07 -19.27 -7.75
C VAL A 651 0.97 -19.72 -8.79
N SER A 652 2.25 -19.60 -8.43
CA SER A 652 3.35 -20.14 -9.23
C SER A 652 4.25 -21.02 -8.38
N LEU A 653 4.55 -22.21 -8.87
CA LEU A 653 5.44 -23.19 -8.23
C LEU A 653 6.58 -23.52 -9.18
N PHE A 654 7.82 -23.52 -8.67
CA PHE A 654 9.01 -23.89 -9.44
C PHE A 654 9.64 -25.14 -8.82
N ALA A 655 9.64 -26.24 -9.57
CA ALA A 655 10.25 -27.51 -9.17
C ALA A 655 11.78 -27.41 -9.25
N LEU A 656 12.42 -27.26 -8.10
CA LEU A 656 13.88 -27.33 -8.00
C LEU A 656 14.38 -28.76 -7.88
N GLU A 657 13.53 -29.66 -7.38
CA GLU A 657 13.73 -31.10 -7.36
C GLU A 657 12.35 -31.77 -7.22
N THR A 658 12.30 -33.07 -7.51
CA THR A 658 11.11 -33.91 -7.34
C THR A 658 11.28 -34.84 -6.13
N ALA A 659 10.18 -35.27 -5.52
CA ALA A 659 10.23 -36.30 -4.48
C ALA A 659 10.72 -37.64 -5.06
N GLU A 660 11.22 -38.53 -4.20
CA GLU A 660 11.56 -39.90 -4.61
C GLU A 660 10.30 -40.70 -4.95
N GLU A 661 9.27 -40.58 -4.11
CA GLU A 661 7.97 -41.23 -4.29
C GLU A 661 6.84 -40.24 -3.96
N GLY A 662 5.75 -40.29 -4.72
CA GLY A 662 4.56 -39.47 -4.49
C GLY A 662 4.75 -37.99 -4.88
N GLY A 663 4.07 -37.08 -4.17
CA GLY A 663 4.26 -35.63 -4.34
C GLY A 663 3.68 -35.02 -5.61
N ALA A 664 2.87 -35.78 -6.35
CA ALA A 664 2.25 -35.32 -7.60
C ALA A 664 1.41 -34.04 -7.37
N SER A 665 1.65 -33.02 -8.20
CA SER A 665 0.85 -31.80 -8.28
C SER A 665 -0.44 -32.10 -9.05
N LYS A 666 -1.58 -31.86 -8.40
CA LYS A 666 -2.92 -32.13 -8.94
C LYS A 666 -3.71 -30.84 -9.07
N LEU A 667 -4.40 -30.67 -10.20
CA LEU A 667 -5.22 -29.50 -10.50
C LEU A 667 -6.65 -29.92 -10.83
N ALA A 668 -7.66 -29.15 -10.39
CA ALA A 668 -9.06 -29.40 -10.73
C ALA A 668 -9.80 -28.08 -11.00
N SER A 669 -10.59 -28.01 -12.07
CA SER A 669 -11.41 -26.83 -12.37
C SER A 669 -12.50 -26.63 -11.30
N THR A 670 -12.53 -25.44 -10.70
CA THR A 670 -13.62 -25.08 -9.77
C THR A 670 -14.94 -24.85 -10.51
N TRP A 671 -14.89 -24.52 -11.81
CA TRP A 671 -16.07 -24.34 -12.66
C TRP A 671 -16.73 -25.68 -12.99
N ARG A 672 -15.94 -26.72 -13.24
CA ARG A 672 -16.47 -28.08 -13.42
C ARG A 672 -17.08 -28.64 -12.13
N VAL A 673 -16.44 -28.39 -10.99
CA VAL A 673 -16.96 -28.72 -9.64
C VAL A 673 -18.25 -27.95 -9.36
N TYR A 674 -18.29 -26.65 -9.67
CA TYR A 674 -19.48 -25.82 -9.54
C TYR A 674 -20.64 -26.39 -10.34
N ASN A 675 -20.44 -26.75 -11.62
CA ASN A 675 -21.48 -27.32 -12.46
C ASN A 675 -22.04 -28.64 -11.90
N GLU A 676 -21.19 -29.47 -11.29
CA GLU A 676 -21.64 -30.70 -10.62
C GLU A 676 -22.52 -30.38 -9.41
N LEU A 677 -22.07 -29.44 -8.56
CA LEU A 677 -22.80 -29.03 -7.36
C LEU A 677 -24.10 -28.30 -7.70
N ALA A 678 -24.09 -27.40 -8.68
CA ALA A 678 -25.29 -26.68 -9.11
C ALA A 678 -26.38 -27.64 -9.61
N LYS A 679 -25.97 -28.69 -10.34
CA LYS A 679 -26.88 -29.73 -10.84
C LYS A 679 -27.39 -30.67 -9.76
N THR A 680 -26.52 -31.11 -8.85
CA THR A 680 -26.83 -32.24 -7.94
C THR A 680 -27.15 -31.81 -6.52
N ARG A 681 -26.57 -30.70 -6.05
CA ARG A 681 -26.60 -30.20 -4.66
C ARG A 681 -26.63 -28.67 -4.59
N PRO A 682 -27.70 -28.02 -5.10
CA PRO A 682 -27.86 -26.56 -5.03
C PRO A 682 -27.85 -26.01 -3.59
N ASP A 683 -28.18 -26.83 -2.59
CA ASP A 683 -28.04 -26.50 -1.17
C ASP A 683 -26.58 -26.26 -0.74
N LEU A 684 -25.61 -26.96 -1.35
CA LEU A 684 -24.20 -26.72 -1.10
C LEU A 684 -23.70 -25.45 -1.79
N ILE A 685 -24.22 -25.09 -2.97
CA ILE A 685 -23.94 -23.78 -3.58
C ILE A 685 -24.42 -22.65 -2.66
N LYS A 686 -25.63 -22.79 -2.09
CA LYS A 686 -26.14 -21.86 -1.09
C LYS A 686 -25.18 -21.75 0.11
N THR A 687 -24.82 -22.89 0.69
CA THR A 687 -23.91 -22.94 1.85
C THR A 687 -22.56 -22.28 1.57
N LEU A 688 -21.99 -22.50 0.38
CA LEU A 688 -20.71 -21.90 -0.02
C LEU A 688 -20.80 -20.38 -0.27
N SER A 689 -21.98 -19.87 -0.60
CA SER A 689 -22.25 -18.45 -0.84
C SER A 689 -22.63 -17.63 0.41
N GLU A 690 -22.89 -18.30 1.53
CA GLU A 690 -23.14 -17.69 2.85
C GLU A 690 -21.81 -17.37 3.55
N ASP A 691 -21.86 -16.63 4.67
CA ASP A 691 -20.64 -16.28 5.42
C ASP A 691 -20.02 -17.49 6.16
N TRP A 692 -18.69 -17.60 6.06
CA TRP A 692 -17.88 -18.60 6.77
C TRP A 692 -16.87 -17.91 7.68
N ASP A 693 -16.74 -18.40 8.90
CA ASP A 693 -15.79 -17.88 9.89
C ASP A 693 -14.37 -18.43 9.64
N VAL A 694 -13.66 -17.82 8.69
CA VAL A 694 -12.32 -18.23 8.23
C VAL A 694 -11.26 -17.83 9.27
N GLU A 695 -10.51 -18.81 9.81
CA GLU A 695 -9.47 -18.52 10.81
C GLU A 695 -8.35 -17.63 10.26
N ILE A 696 -7.88 -16.72 11.11
CA ILE A 696 -6.67 -15.93 10.87
C ILE A 696 -5.61 -16.37 11.88
N PHE A 697 -4.71 -17.24 11.44
CA PHE A 697 -3.61 -17.73 12.28
C PHE A 697 -2.64 -16.60 12.67
N GLY A 698 -2.26 -16.54 13.95
CA GLY A 698 -1.18 -15.67 14.44
C GLY A 698 -1.57 -14.21 14.75
N ASN A 699 -2.84 -13.81 14.62
CA ASN A 699 -3.29 -12.45 14.91
C ASN A 699 -3.79 -12.30 16.36
N GLN A 700 -3.10 -11.49 17.16
CA GLN A 700 -3.50 -11.22 18.56
C GLN A 700 -4.67 -10.22 18.60
N GLY A 701 -5.89 -10.71 18.44
CA GLY A 701 -7.11 -9.94 18.73
C GLY A 701 -8.20 -9.96 17.67
N ARG A 702 -8.01 -10.69 16.56
CA ARG A 702 -9.10 -11.13 15.67
C ARG A 702 -8.83 -12.57 15.24
N TRP A 703 -9.68 -13.49 15.69
CA TRP A 703 -9.50 -14.92 15.49
C TRP A 703 -9.96 -15.39 14.10
N TYR A 704 -10.91 -14.69 13.48
CA TYR A 704 -11.46 -15.05 12.17
C TYR A 704 -12.01 -13.85 11.40
N VAL A 705 -12.23 -14.04 10.10
CA VAL A 705 -13.01 -13.15 9.23
C VAL A 705 -14.18 -13.91 8.64
N SER A 706 -15.38 -13.31 8.67
CA SER A 706 -16.58 -13.88 8.07
C SER A 706 -16.68 -13.43 6.61
N ARG A 707 -16.72 -14.40 5.68
CA ARG A 707 -16.91 -14.15 4.25
C ARG A 707 -17.42 -15.39 3.51
N PRO A 708 -18.05 -15.26 2.34
CA PRO A 708 -18.32 -16.40 1.48
C PRO A 708 -17.04 -17.09 0.98
N LEU A 709 -17.19 -18.36 0.60
CA LEU A 709 -16.14 -19.09 -0.12
C LEU A 709 -16.35 -19.01 -1.62
N LEU A 710 -17.61 -18.99 -2.05
CA LEU A 710 -18.04 -18.93 -3.43
C LEU A 710 -18.66 -17.56 -3.75
N TYR A 711 -18.13 -16.91 -4.78
CA TYR A 711 -18.57 -15.61 -5.25
C TYR A 711 -19.04 -15.72 -6.70
N HIS A 712 -20.05 -14.91 -7.03
CA HIS A 712 -20.50 -14.72 -8.40
C HIS A 712 -20.42 -13.24 -8.77
N GLN A 713 -19.76 -12.98 -9.88
CA GLN A 713 -19.69 -11.69 -10.54
C GLN A 713 -20.40 -11.81 -11.89
N PRO A 714 -21.58 -11.19 -12.05
CA PRO A 714 -22.28 -11.15 -13.32
C PRO A 714 -21.44 -10.51 -14.43
N ALA A 715 -21.71 -10.90 -15.67
CA ALA A 715 -21.13 -10.23 -16.83
C ALA A 715 -21.54 -8.75 -16.88
N THR A 716 -20.65 -7.92 -17.40
CA THR A 716 -20.90 -6.52 -17.78
C THR A 716 -20.53 -6.32 -19.24
N ASP A 717 -20.79 -5.13 -19.80
CA ASP A 717 -20.43 -4.81 -21.19
C ASP A 717 -18.92 -4.97 -21.48
N SER A 718 -18.06 -4.92 -20.46
CA SER A 718 -16.61 -4.99 -20.60
C SER A 718 -15.95 -6.16 -19.88
N THR A 719 -16.68 -6.93 -19.08
CA THR A 719 -16.12 -8.06 -18.32
C THR A 719 -17.03 -9.29 -18.41
N PRO A 720 -16.50 -10.47 -18.78
CA PRO A 720 -17.27 -11.71 -18.79
C PRO A 720 -17.73 -12.13 -17.38
N GLU A 721 -18.69 -13.05 -17.33
CA GLU A 721 -19.14 -13.67 -16.08
C GLU A 721 -17.99 -14.41 -15.39
N ARG A 722 -17.94 -14.31 -14.06
CA ARG A 722 -16.95 -15.01 -13.24
C ARG A 722 -17.59 -15.63 -12.01
N VAL A 723 -17.32 -16.92 -11.80
CA VAL A 723 -17.50 -17.59 -10.51
C VAL A 723 -16.11 -17.81 -9.91
N LEU A 724 -15.95 -17.38 -8.66
CA LEU A 724 -14.68 -17.45 -7.94
C LEU A 724 -14.88 -18.29 -6.68
N LEU A 725 -13.94 -19.20 -6.42
CA LEU A 725 -13.99 -20.05 -5.24
C LEU A 725 -12.65 -19.99 -4.52
N GLN A 726 -12.65 -19.46 -3.30
CA GLN A 726 -11.43 -19.34 -2.48
C GLN A 726 -11.63 -19.97 -1.11
N TYR A 727 -11.01 -21.13 -0.89
CA TYR A 727 -11.07 -21.88 0.37
C TYR A 727 -9.76 -22.63 0.68
N ALA A 728 -9.49 -22.80 1.97
CA ALA A 728 -8.48 -23.73 2.46
C ALA A 728 -9.03 -24.47 3.69
N ARG A 729 -9.19 -25.80 3.59
CA ARG A 729 -9.80 -26.64 4.64
C ARG A 729 -9.17 -26.41 6.03
N ARG A 730 -7.85 -26.26 6.08
CA ARG A 730 -7.09 -26.01 7.33
C ARG A 730 -7.65 -24.84 8.14
N GLN A 731 -8.21 -23.82 7.51
CA GLN A 731 -8.78 -22.66 8.21
C GLN A 731 -10.03 -23.01 9.03
N PHE A 732 -10.65 -24.18 8.82
CA PHE A 732 -11.88 -24.59 9.49
C PHE A 732 -11.69 -25.75 10.48
N VAL A 733 -10.60 -26.51 10.33
CA VAL A 733 -10.33 -27.73 11.10
C VAL A 733 -8.95 -27.76 11.75
N GLY A 734 -8.08 -26.80 11.45
CA GLY A 734 -6.70 -26.76 11.91
C GLY A 734 -5.77 -27.76 11.20
N PHE A 735 -4.48 -27.69 11.52
CA PHE A 735 -3.46 -28.66 11.08
C PHE A 735 -2.24 -28.61 12.00
N GLY A 736 -1.73 -29.77 12.44
CA GLY A 736 -0.50 -29.89 13.22
C GLY A 736 -0.45 -28.93 14.42
N ALA A 737 0.59 -28.09 14.48
CA ALA A 737 0.81 -27.12 15.55
C ALA A 737 -0.16 -25.91 15.55
N LEU A 738 -1.02 -25.79 14.54
CA LEU A 738 -2.05 -24.75 14.43
C LEU A 738 -3.45 -25.38 14.45
N PRO A 739 -3.93 -25.86 15.63
CA PRO A 739 -5.32 -26.31 15.77
C PRO A 739 -6.28 -25.15 15.57
N ARG A 740 -7.51 -25.48 15.16
CA ARG A 740 -8.61 -24.51 15.09
C ARG A 740 -8.86 -23.91 16.47
N SER A 741 -8.88 -22.59 16.58
CA SER A 741 -9.14 -21.92 17.85
C SER A 741 -10.55 -22.23 18.37
N SER A 742 -10.64 -22.58 19.66
CA SER A 742 -11.91 -22.77 20.36
C SER A 742 -12.71 -21.47 20.58
N GLN A 743 -12.11 -20.31 20.26
CA GLN A 743 -12.77 -19.00 20.33
C GLN A 743 -13.54 -18.65 19.06
N ILE A 744 -13.47 -19.51 18.04
CA ILE A 744 -14.19 -19.32 16.78
C ILE A 744 -15.42 -20.24 16.79
N PRO A 745 -16.59 -19.80 16.32
CA PRO A 745 -17.75 -20.67 16.22
C PRO A 745 -17.45 -21.96 15.43
N PRO A 746 -18.07 -23.09 15.83
CA PRO A 746 -17.98 -24.33 15.07
C PRO A 746 -18.60 -24.14 13.68
N ILE A 747 -18.05 -24.83 12.68
CA ILE A 747 -18.73 -24.93 11.38
C ILE A 747 -19.99 -25.79 11.50
N THR A 748 -20.97 -25.60 10.62
CA THR A 748 -22.16 -26.45 10.59
C THR A 748 -21.91 -27.78 9.88
N GLU A 749 -22.80 -28.76 10.04
CA GLU A 749 -22.77 -29.99 9.23
C GLU A 749 -22.88 -29.70 7.72
N ALA A 750 -23.64 -28.68 7.31
CA ALA A 750 -23.72 -28.27 5.91
C ALA A 750 -22.37 -27.76 5.38
N GLN A 751 -21.67 -26.97 6.20
CA GLN A 751 -20.34 -26.48 5.90
C GLN A 751 -19.31 -27.62 5.87
N ALA A 752 -19.34 -28.54 6.84
CA ALA A 752 -18.48 -29.72 6.83
C ALA A 752 -18.68 -30.57 5.56
N GLU A 753 -19.93 -30.79 5.16
CA GLU A 753 -20.27 -31.51 3.93
C GLU A 753 -19.78 -30.78 2.67
N ALA A 754 -19.92 -29.45 2.61
CA ALA A 754 -19.43 -28.66 1.50
C ALA A 754 -17.90 -28.77 1.36
N LEU A 755 -17.15 -28.77 2.48
CA LEU A 755 -15.69 -28.95 2.46
C LEU A 755 -15.27 -30.33 1.95
N ASP A 756 -16.03 -31.39 2.24
CA ASP A 756 -15.79 -32.74 1.71
C ASP A 756 -16.20 -32.83 0.24
N ALA A 757 -17.36 -32.29 -0.14
CA ALA A 757 -17.83 -32.29 -1.52
C ALA A 757 -16.85 -31.59 -2.46
N LEU A 758 -16.32 -30.41 -2.08
CA LEU A 758 -15.29 -29.73 -2.86
C LEU A 758 -14.03 -30.58 -3.03
N HIS A 759 -13.60 -31.28 -1.97
CA HIS A 759 -12.41 -32.13 -2.03
C HIS A 759 -12.60 -33.34 -2.95
N PHE A 760 -13.66 -34.12 -2.74
CA PHE A 760 -13.87 -35.36 -3.47
C PHE A 760 -14.27 -35.12 -4.94
N LEU A 761 -14.98 -34.03 -5.24
CA LEU A 761 -15.19 -33.61 -6.63
C LEU A 761 -13.90 -33.11 -7.26
N GLY A 762 -13.04 -32.41 -6.49
CA GLY A 762 -11.69 -32.08 -6.90
C GLY A 762 -10.90 -33.33 -7.28
N GLU A 763 -10.87 -34.37 -6.43
CA GLU A 763 -10.21 -35.64 -6.73
C GLU A 763 -10.78 -36.34 -7.96
N LYS A 764 -12.11 -36.35 -8.10
CA LYS A 764 -12.79 -36.98 -9.24
C LYS A 764 -12.44 -36.31 -10.57
N PHE A 765 -12.34 -34.99 -10.61
CA PHE A 765 -12.16 -34.23 -11.85
C PHE A 765 -10.73 -33.72 -12.06
N CYS A 766 -9.76 -34.11 -11.22
CA CYS A 766 -8.41 -33.58 -11.32
C CYS A 766 -7.59 -34.16 -12.46
N VAL A 767 -6.59 -33.38 -12.87
CA VAL A 767 -5.47 -33.80 -13.71
C VAL A 767 -4.18 -33.75 -12.88
N SER A 768 -3.26 -34.68 -13.14
CA SER A 768 -1.88 -34.61 -12.64
C SER A 768 -1.00 -34.00 -13.72
N THR A 769 -0.25 -32.95 -13.39
CA THR A 769 0.53 -32.22 -14.41
C THR A 769 1.81 -32.94 -14.86
N GLY A 770 2.21 -34.01 -14.15
CA GLY A 770 3.50 -34.67 -14.40
C GLY A 770 4.66 -33.71 -14.15
N PHE A 771 4.65 -33.02 -13.01
CA PHE A 771 5.58 -31.94 -12.67
C PHE A 771 7.01 -32.47 -12.48
N GLU A 772 7.94 -32.00 -13.31
CA GLU A 772 9.34 -32.44 -13.35
C GLU A 772 10.30 -31.37 -12.83
N LYS A 773 11.54 -31.76 -12.52
CA LYS A 773 12.59 -30.81 -12.16
C LYS A 773 12.81 -29.81 -13.29
N GLY A 774 12.77 -28.52 -12.98
CA GLY A 774 12.85 -27.45 -13.96
C GLY A 774 11.50 -26.95 -14.46
N ASP A 775 10.40 -27.58 -14.08
CA ASP A 775 9.06 -27.11 -14.44
C ASP A 775 8.63 -25.93 -13.56
N ILE A 776 7.97 -24.94 -14.17
CA ILE A 776 7.28 -23.86 -13.47
C ILE A 776 5.80 -23.92 -13.80
N GLN A 777 4.98 -24.29 -12.82
CA GLN A 777 3.53 -24.33 -12.92
C GLN A 777 2.95 -22.97 -12.54
N TYR A 778 1.99 -22.47 -13.34
CA TYR A 778 1.18 -21.31 -13.03
C TYR A 778 -0.29 -21.70 -13.01
N VAL A 779 -1.03 -21.20 -12.01
CA VAL A 779 -2.43 -21.57 -11.79
C VAL A 779 -3.23 -20.31 -11.46
N ASN A 780 -4.38 -20.13 -12.10
CA ASN A 780 -5.42 -19.19 -11.72
C ASN A 780 -6.11 -19.69 -10.45
N ASN A 781 -5.65 -19.16 -9.31
CA ASN A 781 -6.02 -19.60 -7.98
C ASN A 781 -7.49 -19.33 -7.62
N LEU A 782 -8.22 -18.56 -8.45
CA LEU A 782 -9.64 -18.27 -8.23
C LEU A 782 -10.58 -19.20 -9.01
N ALA A 783 -10.05 -19.92 -10.01
CA ALA A 783 -10.82 -20.78 -10.92
C ALA A 783 -10.33 -22.25 -10.96
N VAL A 784 -9.18 -22.55 -10.34
CA VAL A 784 -8.59 -23.89 -10.31
C VAL A 784 -8.14 -24.23 -8.90
N PHE A 785 -8.56 -25.39 -8.39
CA PHE A 785 -8.01 -25.98 -7.17
C PHE A 785 -6.67 -26.63 -7.44
N HIS A 786 -5.83 -26.63 -6.42
CA HIS A 786 -4.60 -27.39 -6.42
C HIS A 786 -4.43 -28.25 -5.17
N ALA A 787 -3.76 -29.38 -5.34
CA ALA A 787 -3.44 -30.34 -4.30
C ALA A 787 -2.07 -30.96 -4.57
N ARG A 788 -1.52 -31.61 -3.56
CA ARG A 788 -0.29 -32.38 -3.67
C ARG A 788 -0.44 -33.69 -2.93
N ASP A 789 -0.06 -34.79 -3.57
CA ASP A 789 0.00 -36.08 -2.88
C ASP A 789 1.02 -36.07 -1.73
N GLY A 790 0.84 -36.98 -0.77
CA GLY A 790 1.88 -37.26 0.21
C GLY A 790 3.12 -37.79 -0.50
N TYR A 791 4.30 -37.58 0.09
CA TYR A 791 5.55 -37.91 -0.58
C TYR A 791 6.64 -38.36 0.39
N ARG A 792 7.66 -39.02 -0.18
CA ARG A 792 8.88 -39.41 0.51
C ARG A 792 10.08 -38.86 -0.23
N ASP A 793 10.97 -38.23 0.51
CA ASP A 793 12.26 -37.76 0.02
C ASP A 793 13.34 -38.83 0.21
N SER A 794 14.42 -38.73 -0.56
CA SER A 794 15.67 -39.47 -0.34
C SER A 794 16.81 -38.48 0.00
N ASP A 795 18.00 -38.97 0.32
CA ASP A 795 19.16 -38.09 0.55
C ASP A 795 19.56 -37.31 -0.71
N THR A 796 19.15 -37.79 -1.89
CA THR A 796 19.49 -37.24 -3.19
C THR A 796 18.35 -36.50 -3.89
N LYS A 797 17.11 -36.63 -3.41
CA LYS A 797 15.90 -36.02 -3.99
C LYS A 797 15.05 -35.35 -2.90
N GLN A 798 15.10 -34.01 -2.83
CA GLN A 798 14.50 -33.15 -1.78
C GLN A 798 14.16 -31.72 -2.22
#